data_AF-A0A2D6QAD0-F1
#
_entry.id   AF-A0A2D6QAD0-F1
#
_cell.length_a   1.000
_cell.length_b   1.000
_cell.length_c   1.000
_cell.angle_alpha   90.00
_cell.angle_beta   90.00
_cell.angle_gamma   90.00
#
_symmetry.space_group_name_H-M   'P 1'
#
loop_
_entity.id
_entity.type
_entity.pdbx_description
1 polymer ?
#
loop_
_entity_poly.entity_id
_entity_poly.type
_entity_poly.pdbx_seq_one_letter_code
_entity_poly.pdbx_strand_id
1 'polypeptide(L)'
;MGLDPEVTPRLASGVKAVAVSSAHMESIMKRTLLVTALALLPITHVQARQDGQSKIPVLIVSGANNHDWQWTTPSIESMLDESGLFDVTITYDPATDLADEKSLARYQALVLDYNGPRWGPDAEASFLKAVRGGVGVAVIHAANNAFPGWVEFEQLVGHLWRQGTGHGRFHTFGLEVLDYDHPITATMPDFVDHPDELYHRLVRVEGYERTVIGVSHSSKESGGTGNDEPMIIVGAFGKGRFFHTPLAHVWSGQEQTKVSHHDPQLRTLIVRGTEWAATGAVTDGLAQPNHLSLEEAQAGWRLLFDGQSTRGWHRAGGEGFPDKGWTIQSGCLRNTSGGGDLLSDDTYRNFELAFEWKVARGTNSGVKYRVRREGNSLLGPEFQILDDAGTNEDDNPLSAAGSLYALTAAQDKQLQHAGQFNQSRIVCRGGHLEHWLNGRLILSADVGSEDWAARLARSKFRSIPEFASERPGHILLQDHGGEVWYRSIRIRDLDLQDNWESLLQDEGLDGWTVAGGARYVREGNTIIGDVNGRLGRNSFLVTDEIFEDFQFQVEVRIVERGNSGIQFRSDYREKDAVVFGYQAEIDEKSRAWSGGIFEEGRRGWLDDLRDNPAGRQAFRLDEWNHYFIQAEGNDLRVWVNGVTTAHLVDDKPLLKGFFGLQVHGGKSGRFHWKNPRIRRL
;
A
#
# COMPACT_ATOMS: atom_id res chain seq x y z
N MET A 1 7.81 -66.01 -23.98
CA MET A 1 6.91 -67.15 -23.72
C MET A 1 6.77 -67.22 -22.20
N GLY A 2 5.64 -67.03 -21.56
CA GLY A 2 4.25 -66.99 -21.99
C GLY A 2 3.44 -67.67 -20.89
N LEU A 3 2.44 -66.93 -20.39
CA LEU A 3 1.19 -67.40 -19.78
C LEU A 3 1.18 -67.78 -18.27
N ASP A 4 0.57 -66.84 -17.53
CA ASP A 4 -0.42 -67.02 -16.44
C ASP A 4 -1.59 -67.95 -16.86
N PRO A 5 -2.61 -68.31 -16.04
CA PRO A 5 -2.94 -67.89 -14.66
C PRO A 5 -3.50 -69.03 -13.74
N GLU A 6 -3.78 -68.74 -12.47
CA GLU A 6 -5.10 -68.95 -11.81
C GLU A 6 -5.05 -68.83 -10.27
N VAL A 7 -6.24 -68.50 -9.73
CA VAL A 7 -6.77 -68.77 -8.38
C VAL A 7 -6.73 -67.62 -7.35
N THR A 8 -7.89 -66.97 -7.22
CA THR A 8 -8.38 -66.22 -6.05
C THR A 8 -8.70 -67.15 -4.87
N PRO A 9 -8.74 -66.65 -3.61
CA PRO A 9 -10.06 -66.63 -2.95
C PRO A 9 -10.32 -65.54 -1.88
N ARG A 10 -11.59 -65.10 -1.89
CA ARG A 10 -12.53 -64.84 -0.77
C ARG A 10 -12.22 -63.75 0.28
N LEU A 11 -13.12 -62.76 0.34
CA LEU A 11 -13.68 -62.26 1.59
C LEU A 11 -15.20 -62.10 1.49
N ALA A 12 -15.85 -62.31 2.63
CA ALA A 12 -17.26 -62.66 2.79
C ALA A 12 -18.20 -61.46 2.91
N SER A 13 -19.40 -61.68 2.37
CA SER A 13 -20.72 -61.09 2.59
C SER A 13 -20.94 -60.10 3.74
N GLY A 14 -21.70 -59.03 3.42
CA GLY A 14 -22.87 -58.67 4.25
C GLY A 14 -23.37 -57.24 4.15
N VAL A 15 -24.11 -56.85 3.10
CA VAL A 15 -25.16 -55.81 3.20
C VAL A 15 -26.32 -56.15 2.27
N LYS A 16 -27.54 -56.13 2.83
CA LYS A 16 -28.82 -56.36 2.16
C LYS A 16 -29.20 -55.17 1.29
N ALA A 17 -29.58 -55.42 0.04
CA ALA A 17 -30.25 -54.46 -0.83
C ALA A 17 -31.67 -54.18 -0.33
N VAL A 18 -32.01 -52.91 -0.15
CA VAL A 18 -33.39 -52.43 -0.03
C VAL A 18 -33.70 -51.67 -1.33
N ALA A 19 -34.65 -52.22 -2.09
CA ALA A 19 -35.22 -51.57 -3.27
C ALA A 19 -36.09 -50.39 -2.82
N VAL A 20 -35.82 -49.19 -3.35
CA VAL A 20 -36.70 -48.03 -3.20
C VAL A 20 -37.57 -47.93 -4.44
N SER A 21 -38.87 -48.11 -4.23
CA SER A 21 -39.93 -47.96 -5.22
C SER A 21 -40.15 -46.50 -5.60
N SER A 22 -40.53 -46.30 -6.86
CA SER A 22 -41.02 -45.06 -7.47
C SER A 22 -42.16 -44.40 -6.68
N ALA A 23 -41.83 -43.44 -5.81
CA ALA A 23 -42.77 -42.46 -5.26
C ALA A 23 -42.01 -41.34 -4.52
N HIS A 24 -41.28 -40.48 -5.24
CA HIS A 24 -40.84 -39.16 -4.73
C HIS A 24 -40.58 -38.11 -5.82
N MET A 25 -41.04 -38.36 -7.05
CA MET A 25 -40.79 -37.52 -8.23
C MET A 25 -42.01 -36.66 -8.63
N GLU A 26 -42.90 -36.33 -7.68
CA GLU A 26 -44.10 -35.52 -7.93
C GLU A 26 -44.24 -34.25 -7.06
N SER A 27 -43.22 -33.85 -6.28
CA SER A 27 -43.29 -32.62 -5.47
C SER A 27 -42.43 -31.44 -5.98
N ILE A 28 -41.81 -31.53 -7.16
CA ILE A 28 -40.91 -30.47 -7.68
C ILE A 28 -41.43 -29.84 -9.00
N MET A 29 -42.62 -30.23 -9.47
CA MET A 29 -43.23 -29.71 -10.71
C MET A 29 -44.55 -28.97 -10.49
N LYS A 30 -44.60 -28.00 -9.57
CA LYS A 30 -45.68 -26.99 -9.53
C LYS A 30 -45.18 -25.67 -8.95
N ARG A 31 -44.38 -24.91 -9.70
CA ARG A 31 -44.20 -23.45 -9.52
C ARG A 31 -43.35 -22.80 -10.63
N THR A 32 -43.72 -22.99 -11.90
CA THR A 32 -43.26 -22.11 -12.98
C THR A 32 -44.35 -21.98 -14.04
N LEU A 33 -45.12 -20.89 -14.02
CA LEU A 33 -45.74 -20.27 -15.21
C LEU A 33 -46.50 -19.00 -14.80
N LEU A 34 -45.80 -17.85 -14.86
CA LEU A 34 -46.34 -16.64 -15.49
C LEU A 34 -45.18 -15.69 -15.82
N VAL A 35 -44.73 -15.73 -17.08
CA VAL A 35 -43.91 -14.69 -17.70
C VAL A 35 -44.80 -14.03 -18.74
N THR A 36 -45.06 -12.73 -18.60
CA THR A 36 -44.92 -11.71 -19.67
C THR A 36 -45.47 -10.36 -19.19
N ALA A 37 -44.58 -9.42 -18.92
CA ALA A 37 -44.72 -8.02 -19.33
C ALA A 37 -43.35 -7.33 -19.21
N LEU A 38 -42.87 -6.84 -20.35
CA LEU A 38 -41.67 -6.03 -20.54
C LEU A 38 -41.62 -4.83 -19.58
N ALA A 39 -40.49 -4.66 -18.92
CA ALA A 39 -39.93 -3.34 -18.64
C ALA A 39 -38.41 -3.44 -18.79
N LEU A 40 -37.90 -2.90 -19.90
CA LEU A 40 -36.49 -2.53 -20.04
C LEU A 40 -36.18 -1.48 -18.97
N LEU A 41 -35.44 -1.85 -17.94
CA LEU A 41 -34.74 -0.93 -17.06
C LEU A 41 -33.24 -1.11 -17.32
N PRO A 42 -32.48 -0.02 -17.55
CA PRO A 42 -31.05 -0.12 -17.74
C PRO A 42 -30.43 -0.61 -16.43
N ILE A 43 -29.62 -1.67 -16.50
CA ILE A 43 -28.74 -2.06 -15.40
C ILE A 43 -27.63 -1.02 -15.34
N THR A 44 -27.91 0.13 -14.74
CA THR A 44 -26.88 1.01 -14.18
C THR A 44 -26.53 0.47 -12.81
N HIS A 45 -25.69 -0.57 -12.77
CA HIS A 45 -24.89 -0.87 -11.59
C HIS A 45 -23.42 -0.58 -11.92
N VAL A 46 -23.15 0.70 -12.17
CA VAL A 46 -21.87 1.26 -11.74
C VAL A 46 -22.00 1.38 -10.24
N GLN A 47 -21.45 0.41 -9.50
CA GLN A 47 -21.21 0.60 -8.08
C GLN A 47 -20.13 1.69 -7.99
N ALA A 48 -20.55 2.94 -7.88
CA ALA A 48 -19.69 4.00 -7.39
C ALA A 48 -19.09 3.49 -6.08
N ARG A 49 -17.76 3.45 -5.97
CA ARG A 49 -17.10 3.32 -4.68
C ARG A 49 -17.65 4.47 -3.82
N GLN A 50 -18.28 4.13 -2.70
CA GLN A 50 -18.66 5.16 -1.74
C GLN A 50 -17.38 5.69 -1.10
N ASP A 51 -17.03 6.94 -1.42
CA ASP A 51 -16.26 7.82 -0.56
C ASP A 51 -17.07 8.03 0.72
N GLY A 52 -16.84 7.18 1.72
CA GLY A 52 -17.72 7.04 2.88
C GLY A 52 -17.06 7.24 4.25
N GLN A 53 -15.84 7.78 4.31
CA GLN A 53 -15.22 8.11 5.59
C GLN A 53 -15.48 9.59 5.91
N SER A 54 -16.15 9.87 7.03
CA SER A 54 -16.39 11.24 7.49
C SER A 54 -15.05 11.92 7.82
N LYS A 55 -14.82 13.12 7.27
CA LYS A 55 -13.67 13.97 7.59
C LYS A 55 -13.50 14.18 9.09
N ILE A 56 -12.26 14.31 9.56
CA ILE A 56 -11.92 14.54 10.96
C ILE A 56 -12.16 16.02 11.29
N PRO A 57 -13.13 16.36 12.15
CA PRO A 57 -13.40 17.74 12.52
C PRO A 57 -12.29 18.27 13.42
N VAL A 58 -11.63 19.35 12.98
CA VAL A 58 -10.55 20.01 13.72
C VAL A 58 -10.81 21.50 13.86
N LEU A 59 -10.40 22.07 14.99
CA LEU A 59 -10.47 23.52 15.24
C LEU A 59 -9.06 24.08 15.33
N ILE A 60 -8.68 24.97 14.42
CA ILE A 60 -7.49 25.80 14.54
C ILE A 60 -7.80 26.95 15.49
N VAL A 61 -7.01 27.06 16.55
CA VAL A 61 -7.08 28.13 17.55
C VAL A 61 -6.04 29.19 17.20
N SER A 62 -6.51 30.36 16.76
CA SER A 62 -5.70 31.49 16.29
C SER A 62 -6.18 32.82 16.88
N GLY A 63 -5.72 33.95 16.33
CA GLY A 63 -6.16 35.31 16.68
C GLY A 63 -5.11 36.16 17.40
N ALA A 64 -4.05 35.54 17.95
CA ALA A 64 -2.90 36.26 18.49
C ALA A 64 -1.67 35.36 18.62
N ASN A 65 -0.58 35.76 17.96
CA ASN A 65 0.72 35.10 18.05
C ASN A 65 1.82 36.17 17.90
N ASN A 66 2.98 35.96 18.53
CA ASN A 66 4.17 36.77 18.27
C ASN A 66 4.84 36.49 16.91
N HIS A 67 4.35 35.48 16.18
CA HIS A 67 4.67 35.17 14.78
C HIS A 67 3.57 35.65 13.82
N ASP A 68 3.78 35.49 12.52
CA ASP A 68 2.85 35.94 11.47
C ASP A 68 1.59 35.06 11.35
N TRP A 69 0.76 35.01 12.41
CA TRP A 69 -0.43 34.17 12.47
C TRP A 69 -1.47 34.47 11.40
N GLN A 70 -1.55 35.72 10.92
CA GLN A 70 -2.41 36.07 9.80
C GLN A 70 -2.00 35.32 8.51
N TRP A 71 -0.75 34.86 8.42
CA TRP A 71 -0.25 34.04 7.32
C TRP A 71 -0.14 32.55 7.69
N THR A 72 0.37 32.20 8.88
CA THR A 72 0.56 30.78 9.26
C THR A 72 -0.76 30.06 9.45
N THR A 73 -1.79 30.71 9.98
CA THR A 73 -3.10 30.07 10.18
C THR A 73 -3.74 29.62 8.86
N PRO A 74 -3.88 30.47 7.82
CA PRO A 74 -4.32 30.01 6.50
C PRO A 74 -3.40 28.95 5.86
N SER A 75 -2.09 29.02 6.13
CA SER A 75 -1.14 28.02 5.63
C SER A 75 -1.38 26.64 6.25
N ILE A 76 -1.59 26.58 7.57
CA ILE A 76 -1.92 25.35 8.30
C ILE A 76 -3.29 24.82 7.87
N GLU A 77 -4.28 25.70 7.69
CA GLU A 77 -5.59 25.31 7.13
C GLU A 77 -5.42 24.64 5.76
N SER A 78 -4.63 25.23 4.86
CA SER A 78 -4.32 24.64 3.54
C SER A 78 -3.66 23.28 3.65
N MET A 79 -2.69 23.09 4.56
CA MET A 79 -2.05 21.78 4.77
C MET A 79 -3.06 20.70 5.14
N LEU A 80 -3.98 21.03 6.04
CA LEU A 80 -4.99 20.09 6.54
C LEU A 80 -6.09 19.86 5.48
N ASP A 81 -6.59 20.90 4.81
CA ASP A 81 -7.64 20.74 3.82
C ASP A 81 -7.16 20.00 2.56
N GLU A 82 -5.95 20.29 2.08
CA GLU A 82 -5.34 19.61 0.92
C GLU A 82 -5.12 18.10 1.14
N SER A 83 -5.01 17.66 2.40
CA SER A 83 -4.91 16.22 2.71
C SER A 83 -6.21 15.46 2.40
N GLY A 84 -7.35 16.15 2.32
CA GLY A 84 -8.68 15.55 2.20
C GLY A 84 -9.19 14.88 3.47
N LEU A 85 -8.39 14.78 4.53
CA LEU A 85 -8.72 14.06 5.77
C LEU A 85 -9.57 14.89 6.75
N PHE A 86 -9.40 16.22 6.74
CA PHE A 86 -9.93 17.09 7.79
C PHE A 86 -11.10 17.94 7.33
N ASP A 87 -12.00 18.22 8.27
CA ASP A 87 -13.01 19.27 8.22
C ASP A 87 -12.53 20.39 9.15
N VAL A 88 -11.98 21.46 8.57
CA VAL A 88 -11.22 22.48 9.30
C VAL A 88 -12.13 23.65 9.65
N THR A 89 -12.18 24.01 10.93
CA THR A 89 -12.73 25.28 11.39
C THR A 89 -11.63 26.13 12.01
N ILE A 90 -11.73 27.45 11.91
CA ILE A 90 -10.81 28.39 12.58
C ILE A 90 -11.58 29.25 13.57
N THR A 91 -11.02 29.47 14.76
CA THR A 91 -11.41 30.56 15.66
C THR A 91 -10.32 31.62 15.77
N TYR A 92 -10.73 32.89 15.71
CA TYR A 92 -9.88 34.06 15.98
C TYR A 92 -10.22 34.74 17.32
N ASP A 93 -11.23 34.23 18.04
CA ASP A 93 -11.65 34.69 19.38
C ASP A 93 -11.80 33.50 20.34
N PRO A 94 -10.67 32.88 20.75
CA PRO A 94 -10.71 31.67 21.56
C PRO A 94 -11.32 31.89 22.96
N ALA A 95 -11.30 33.10 23.49
CA ALA A 95 -11.94 33.39 24.78
C ALA A 95 -13.46 33.16 24.73
N THR A 96 -14.08 33.52 23.60
CA THR A 96 -15.52 33.32 23.37
C THR A 96 -15.82 31.91 22.88
N ASP A 97 -15.13 31.46 21.82
CA ASP A 97 -15.50 30.25 21.09
C ASP A 97 -15.18 28.95 21.84
N LEU A 98 -14.19 28.97 22.74
CA LEU A 98 -13.83 27.81 23.57
C LEU A 98 -14.62 27.78 24.88
N ALA A 99 -15.36 28.83 25.25
CA ALA A 99 -16.11 28.88 26.51
C ALA A 99 -17.27 27.88 26.56
N ASP A 100 -17.91 27.58 25.42
CA ASP A 100 -18.98 26.60 25.34
C ASP A 100 -18.44 25.17 25.16
N GLU A 101 -18.52 24.36 26.22
CA GLU A 101 -18.13 22.95 26.21
C GLU A 101 -18.82 22.14 25.09
N LYS A 102 -20.10 22.41 24.81
CA LYS A 102 -20.83 21.67 23.78
C LYS A 102 -20.30 21.98 22.39
N SER A 103 -19.79 23.20 22.20
CA SER A 103 -19.13 23.62 20.97
C SER A 103 -17.87 22.78 20.72
N LEU A 104 -17.08 22.48 21.76
CA LEU A 104 -15.84 21.72 21.64
C LEU A 104 -16.02 20.22 21.41
N ALA A 105 -17.12 19.65 21.91
CA ALA A 105 -17.39 18.21 21.78
C ALA A 105 -17.54 17.71 20.32
N ARG A 106 -17.73 18.61 19.35
CA ARG A 106 -17.79 18.25 17.92
C ARG A 106 -16.42 18.00 17.28
N TYR A 107 -15.35 18.49 17.90
CA TYR A 107 -13.99 18.40 17.35
C TYR A 107 -13.26 17.18 17.90
N GLN A 108 -12.48 16.53 17.04
CA GLN A 108 -11.61 15.42 17.44
C GLN A 108 -10.20 15.91 17.82
N ALA A 109 -9.76 17.04 17.26
CA ALA A 109 -8.52 17.69 17.69
C ALA A 109 -8.60 19.23 17.62
N LEU A 110 -7.76 19.87 18.42
CA LEU A 110 -7.49 21.31 18.43
C LEU A 110 -6.07 21.55 17.92
N VAL A 111 -5.89 22.43 16.94
CA VAL A 111 -4.58 22.81 16.39
C VAL A 111 -4.24 24.20 16.89
N LEU A 112 -3.17 24.35 17.67
CA LEU A 112 -2.82 25.61 18.31
C LEU A 112 -1.81 26.39 17.46
N ASP A 113 -2.25 27.56 16.99
CA ASP A 113 -1.42 28.62 16.39
C ASP A 113 -1.65 29.92 17.19
N TYR A 114 -1.44 29.85 18.52
CA TYR A 114 -1.79 30.92 19.46
C TYR A 114 -0.82 31.02 20.63
N ASN A 115 -0.39 32.23 20.96
CA ASN A 115 0.31 32.53 22.22
C ASN A 115 0.01 33.91 22.80
N GLY A 116 -1.17 34.46 22.50
CA GLY A 116 -1.67 35.72 23.02
C GLY A 116 -2.22 35.67 24.46
N PRO A 117 -3.14 36.59 24.81
CA PRO A 117 -3.76 36.66 26.13
C PRO A 117 -4.43 35.35 26.59
N ARG A 118 -4.54 35.19 27.92
CA ARG A 118 -5.33 34.11 28.55
C ARG A 118 -6.76 34.12 28.02
N TRP A 119 -7.30 32.94 27.71
CA TRP A 119 -8.67 32.78 27.20
C TRP A 119 -9.74 33.05 28.26
N GLY A 120 -9.37 33.03 29.55
CA GLY A 120 -10.30 33.23 30.65
C GLY A 120 -10.82 31.91 31.20
N PRO A 121 -11.36 31.92 32.43
CA PRO A 121 -11.59 30.71 33.21
C PRO A 121 -12.54 29.72 32.55
N ASP A 122 -13.58 30.20 31.85
CA ASP A 122 -14.59 29.33 31.23
C ASP A 122 -14.01 28.59 30.01
N ALA A 123 -13.33 29.31 29.11
CA ALA A 123 -12.65 28.73 27.95
C ALA A 123 -11.53 27.77 28.37
N GLU A 124 -10.75 28.14 29.38
CA GLU A 124 -9.67 27.31 29.91
C GLU A 124 -10.20 26.01 30.55
N ALA A 125 -11.29 26.08 31.32
CA ALA A 125 -11.93 24.92 31.92
C ALA A 125 -12.54 23.99 30.84
N SER A 126 -13.23 24.56 29.87
CA SER A 126 -13.83 23.82 28.75
C SER A 126 -12.77 23.13 27.88
N PHE A 127 -11.66 23.82 27.56
CA PHE A 127 -10.50 23.25 26.88
C PHE A 127 -9.93 22.04 27.63
N LEU A 128 -9.60 22.20 28.92
CA LEU A 128 -9.02 21.11 29.71
C LEU A 128 -9.98 19.92 29.85
N LYS A 129 -11.28 20.17 29.97
CA LYS A 129 -12.30 19.13 30.04
C LYS A 129 -12.39 18.35 28.73
N ALA A 130 -12.39 19.04 27.59
CA ALA A 130 -12.42 18.41 26.27
C ALA A 130 -11.19 17.52 26.05
N VAL A 131 -9.98 18.03 26.33
CA VAL A 131 -8.74 17.26 26.17
C VAL A 131 -8.72 16.05 27.11
N ARG A 132 -9.04 16.23 28.39
CA ARG A 132 -9.14 15.10 29.34
C ARG A 132 -10.18 14.06 28.91
N GLY A 133 -11.21 14.51 28.20
CA GLY A 133 -12.28 13.68 27.63
C GLY A 133 -11.90 12.87 26.39
N GLY A 134 -10.82 13.24 25.70
CA GLY A 134 -10.33 12.52 24.51
C GLY A 134 -10.00 13.39 23.30
N VAL A 135 -10.30 14.70 23.33
CA VAL A 135 -9.96 15.61 22.23
C VAL A 135 -8.44 15.74 22.13
N GLY A 136 -7.89 15.53 20.93
CA GLY A 136 -6.47 15.66 20.66
C GLY A 136 -5.99 17.11 20.60
N VAL A 137 -4.69 17.34 20.75
CA VAL A 137 -4.08 18.67 20.56
C VAL A 137 -2.83 18.60 19.69
N ALA A 138 -2.76 19.42 18.65
CA ALA A 138 -1.54 19.67 17.89
C ALA A 138 -0.98 21.04 18.29
N VAL A 139 0.23 21.08 18.84
CA VAL A 139 0.92 22.31 19.26
C VAL A 139 1.95 22.67 18.20
N ILE A 140 1.75 23.79 17.50
CA ILE A 140 2.59 24.19 16.38
C ILE A 140 3.50 25.36 16.79
N HIS A 141 4.81 25.18 16.63
CA HIS A 141 5.83 26.20 16.81
C HIS A 141 5.68 26.99 18.13
N ALA A 142 5.46 28.30 18.00
CA ALA A 142 5.39 29.27 19.08
C ALA A 142 4.12 29.15 19.94
N ALA A 143 3.18 28.26 19.61
CA ALA A 143 2.10 27.94 20.53
C ALA A 143 2.63 27.38 21.88
N ASN A 144 3.84 26.81 21.90
CA ASN A 144 4.50 26.38 23.13
C ASN A 144 4.98 27.55 24.04
N ASN A 145 4.93 28.79 23.54
CA ASN A 145 5.26 30.00 24.30
C ASN A 145 4.10 30.41 25.22
N ALA A 146 2.89 29.94 24.94
CA ALA A 146 1.69 30.46 25.56
C ALA A 146 1.65 30.20 27.08
N PHE A 147 0.93 31.10 27.75
CA PHE A 147 0.40 30.93 29.10
C PHE A 147 1.38 30.54 30.22
N PRO A 148 2.48 31.28 30.44
CA PRO A 148 3.33 31.08 31.61
C PRO A 148 2.52 31.01 32.90
N GLY A 149 2.70 29.95 33.68
CA GLY A 149 2.02 29.73 34.97
C GLY A 149 0.70 28.94 34.89
N TRP A 150 0.22 28.56 33.70
CA TRP A 150 -0.89 27.61 33.57
C TRP A 150 -0.37 26.17 33.59
N VAL A 151 -0.25 25.60 34.78
CA VAL A 151 0.39 24.31 35.02
C VAL A 151 -0.17 23.19 34.12
N GLU A 152 -1.48 23.10 33.96
CA GLU A 152 -2.10 22.06 33.14
C GLU A 152 -1.75 22.18 31.65
N PHE A 153 -1.70 23.40 31.12
CA PHE A 153 -1.31 23.64 29.74
C PHE A 153 0.19 23.40 29.53
N GLU A 154 1.00 23.81 30.50
CA GLU A 154 2.44 23.54 30.50
C GLU A 154 2.72 22.03 30.46
N GLN A 155 1.99 21.23 31.24
CA GLN A 155 2.05 19.77 31.19
C GLN A 155 1.63 19.23 29.82
N LEU A 156 0.53 19.73 29.26
CA LEU A 156 0.02 19.30 27.95
C LEU A 156 1.02 19.57 26.82
N VAL A 157 1.70 20.72 26.82
CA VAL A 157 2.68 21.07 25.77
C VAL A 157 4.00 20.31 25.95
N GLY A 158 4.37 20.04 27.20
CA GLY A 158 5.56 19.29 27.58
C GLY A 158 6.86 20.08 27.47
N HIS A 159 7.20 20.61 26.29
CA HIS A 159 8.43 21.40 26.05
C HIS A 159 8.07 22.85 25.79
N LEU A 160 8.59 23.77 26.60
CA LEU A 160 8.11 25.15 26.61
C LEU A 160 9.22 26.13 26.24
N TRP A 161 8.86 27.14 25.45
CA TRP A 161 9.68 28.34 25.32
C TRP A 161 9.58 29.17 26.60
N ARG A 162 10.69 29.32 27.32
CA ARG A 162 10.77 30.01 28.61
C ARG A 162 12.13 30.70 28.73
N GLN A 163 12.39 31.36 29.85
CA GLN A 163 13.69 31.95 30.07
C GLN A 163 14.81 30.90 29.93
N GLY A 164 15.77 31.17 29.04
CA GLY A 164 16.91 30.28 28.75
C GLY A 164 16.78 29.46 27.47
N THR A 165 15.61 29.46 26.83
CA THR A 165 15.41 28.88 25.50
C THR A 165 15.91 29.83 24.41
N GLY A 166 16.13 29.31 23.20
CA GLY A 166 16.62 30.09 22.07
C GLY A 166 16.45 29.37 20.75
N HIS A 167 16.90 30.02 19.67
CA HIS A 167 17.09 29.41 18.37
C HIS A 167 18.36 29.99 17.73
N GLY A 168 18.95 29.26 16.77
CA GLY A 168 20.00 29.77 15.90
C GLY A 168 19.45 30.69 14.80
N ARG A 169 20.25 31.03 13.80
CA ARG A 169 19.75 31.70 12.59
C ARG A 169 18.83 30.76 11.80
N PHE A 170 17.93 31.31 10.99
CA PHE A 170 17.18 30.55 9.99
C PHE A 170 18.16 29.85 9.01
N HIS A 171 18.07 28.53 8.87
CA HIS A 171 18.96 27.71 8.04
C HIS A 171 18.30 26.37 7.69
N THR A 172 18.91 25.60 6.79
CA THR A 172 18.49 24.22 6.53
C THR A 172 19.13 23.26 7.51
N PHE A 173 18.38 22.25 7.96
CA PHE A 173 18.89 21.17 8.81
C PHE A 173 18.11 19.88 8.60
N GLY A 174 18.69 18.76 9.05
CA GLY A 174 18.01 17.46 9.05
C GLY A 174 17.26 17.20 10.36
N LEU A 175 16.29 16.29 10.31
CA LEU A 175 15.57 15.76 11.46
C LEU A 175 15.68 14.25 11.44
N GLU A 176 16.26 13.68 12.49
CA GLU A 176 16.36 12.23 12.70
C GLU A 176 15.11 11.73 13.41
N VAL A 177 14.43 10.77 12.80
CA VAL A 177 13.32 10.04 13.42
C VAL A 177 13.90 9.00 14.39
N LEU A 178 13.45 9.06 15.65
CA LEU A 178 13.93 8.17 16.72
C LEU A 178 13.05 6.93 16.93
N ASP A 179 11.79 6.99 16.52
CA ASP A 179 10.80 5.94 16.75
C ASP A 179 10.00 5.70 15.46
N TYR A 180 10.38 4.67 14.72
CA TYR A 180 9.69 4.24 13.51
C TYR A 180 8.52 3.27 13.78
N ASP A 181 8.22 2.96 15.05
CA ASP A 181 7.03 2.19 15.42
C ASP A 181 5.84 3.13 15.72
N HIS A 182 6.11 4.39 16.04
CA HIS A 182 5.06 5.38 16.33
C HIS A 182 4.28 5.76 15.06
N PRO A 183 2.92 5.82 15.07
CA PRO A 183 2.12 6.04 13.86
C PRO A 183 2.46 7.31 13.07
N ILE A 184 2.82 8.41 13.75
CA ILE A 184 3.26 9.66 13.12
C ILE A 184 4.50 9.45 12.25
N THR A 185 5.44 8.63 12.67
CA THR A 185 6.78 8.54 12.10
C THR A 185 7.05 7.21 11.39
N ALA A 186 6.13 6.24 11.50
CA ALA A 186 6.32 4.88 11.00
C ALA A 186 6.66 4.79 9.52
N THR A 187 6.25 5.79 8.74
CA THR A 187 6.44 5.81 7.29
C THR A 187 7.06 7.11 6.78
N MET A 188 7.47 7.98 7.71
CA MET A 188 8.17 9.23 7.41
C MET A 188 9.67 8.97 7.34
N PRO A 189 10.37 9.39 6.26
CA PRO A 189 11.82 9.44 6.29
C PRO A 189 12.30 10.55 7.23
N ASP A 190 13.58 10.49 7.60
CA ASP A 190 14.30 11.62 8.17
C ASP A 190 14.12 12.88 7.29
N PHE A 191 14.07 14.06 7.91
CA PHE A 191 14.06 15.29 7.13
C PHE A 191 15.45 15.54 6.54
N VAL A 192 15.49 16.00 5.30
CA VAL A 192 16.69 16.46 4.62
C VAL A 192 16.51 17.93 4.26
N ASP A 193 17.48 18.75 4.64
CA ASP A 193 17.57 20.17 4.29
C ASP A 193 16.29 20.99 4.58
N HIS A 194 15.58 20.68 5.67
CA HIS A 194 14.38 21.43 6.07
C HIS A 194 14.76 22.87 6.45
N PRO A 195 14.22 23.90 5.76
CA PRO A 195 14.57 25.30 6.01
C PRO A 195 13.71 25.87 7.15
N ASP A 196 14.31 26.12 8.32
CA ASP A 196 13.55 26.60 9.48
C ASP A 196 14.42 27.31 10.54
N GLU A 197 13.79 27.74 11.65
CA GLU A 197 14.48 28.00 12.90
C GLU A 197 14.47 26.77 13.83
N LEU A 198 15.65 26.30 14.22
CA LEU A 198 15.77 25.18 15.16
C LEU A 198 15.73 25.70 16.61
N TYR A 199 14.59 25.54 17.27
CA TYR A 199 14.41 25.82 18.69
C TYR A 199 15.32 24.92 19.54
N HIS A 200 15.99 25.47 20.55
CA HIS A 200 16.91 24.74 21.41
C HIS A 200 16.74 25.11 22.89
N ARG A 201 17.11 24.17 23.76
CA ARG A 201 17.00 24.28 25.23
C ARG A 201 15.58 24.44 25.75
N LEU A 202 14.56 24.00 25.01
CA LEU A 202 13.17 24.08 25.47
C LEU A 202 13.01 23.46 26.85
N VAL A 203 12.32 24.19 27.75
CA VAL A 203 12.18 23.76 29.14
C VAL A 203 11.26 22.56 29.19
N ARG A 204 11.81 21.44 29.66
CA ARG A 204 11.08 20.20 29.92
C ARG A 204 10.25 20.36 31.19
N VAL A 205 8.95 20.17 31.08
CA VAL A 205 8.08 19.99 32.25
C VAL A 205 8.32 18.60 32.86
N GLU A 206 8.56 18.56 34.17
CA GLU A 206 8.78 17.33 34.93
C GLU A 206 7.45 16.69 35.39
N GLY A 207 7.47 15.39 35.70
CA GLY A 207 6.34 14.70 36.33
C GLY A 207 5.18 14.33 35.40
N TYR A 208 5.41 14.29 34.07
CA TYR A 208 4.40 14.02 33.06
C TYR A 208 4.94 13.09 31.94
N GLU A 209 4.12 12.15 31.46
CA GLU A 209 4.48 11.10 30.49
C GLU A 209 4.47 11.56 29.03
N ARG A 210 5.65 11.67 28.43
CA ARG A 210 5.86 12.05 27.02
C ARG A 210 7.00 11.29 26.39
N THR A 211 6.97 11.21 25.07
CA THR A 211 8.00 10.58 24.25
C THR A 211 8.52 11.59 23.23
N VAL A 212 9.84 11.62 23.04
CA VAL A 212 10.48 12.31 21.92
C VAL A 212 10.70 11.28 20.83
N ILE A 213 10.11 11.48 19.67
CA ILE A 213 10.15 10.55 18.54
C ILE A 213 10.91 11.11 17.34
N GLY A 214 11.47 12.32 17.46
CA GLY A 214 12.35 12.92 16.46
C GLY A 214 13.16 14.08 17.02
N VAL A 215 14.39 14.22 16.56
CA VAL A 215 15.38 15.22 17.03
C VAL A 215 16.11 15.87 15.86
N SER A 216 16.63 17.07 16.07
CA SER A 216 17.54 17.72 15.12
C SER A 216 18.79 18.21 15.82
N HIS A 217 19.94 18.06 15.16
CA HIS A 217 21.21 18.54 15.69
C HIS A 217 21.30 20.07 15.62
N SER A 218 21.35 20.72 16.78
CA SER A 218 21.48 22.17 16.91
C SER A 218 22.93 22.63 16.68
N SER A 219 23.37 22.69 15.43
CA SER A 219 24.75 23.04 15.05
C SER A 219 25.23 24.38 15.66
N LYS A 220 26.46 24.42 16.18
CA LYS A 220 27.07 25.68 16.68
C LYS A 220 27.33 26.68 15.56
N GLU A 221 27.55 26.20 14.35
CA GLU A 221 27.79 27.01 13.16
C GLU A 221 26.58 27.86 12.79
N SER A 222 25.36 27.38 13.06
CA SER A 222 24.11 28.14 12.91
C SER A 222 23.72 28.94 14.16
N GLY A 223 24.56 28.93 15.21
CA GLY A 223 24.29 29.61 16.48
C GLY A 223 23.56 28.74 17.52
N GLY A 224 23.44 27.43 17.26
CA GLY A 224 22.83 26.44 18.14
C GLY A 224 23.70 25.98 19.31
N THR A 225 23.23 24.95 20.01
CA THR A 225 23.83 24.47 21.27
C THR A 225 24.99 23.48 21.08
N GLY A 226 25.03 22.81 19.94
CA GLY A 226 25.84 21.62 19.65
C GLY A 226 25.23 20.32 20.14
N ASN A 227 23.98 20.31 20.58
CA ASN A 227 23.26 19.12 21.06
C ASN A 227 22.11 18.76 20.12
N ASP A 228 21.59 17.55 20.24
CA ASP A 228 20.34 17.16 19.58
C ASP A 228 19.14 17.65 20.41
N GLU A 229 18.26 18.38 19.74
CA GLU A 229 17.11 19.05 20.37
C GLU A 229 15.81 18.35 19.93
N PRO A 230 14.82 18.14 20.82
CA PRO A 230 13.55 17.49 20.49
C PRO A 230 12.73 18.28 19.47
N MET A 231 12.41 17.66 18.33
CA MET A 231 11.60 18.27 17.26
C MET A 231 10.24 17.61 17.06
N ILE A 232 10.06 16.37 17.52
CA ILE A 232 8.76 15.68 17.49
C ILE A 232 8.49 15.11 18.87
N ILE A 233 7.47 15.64 19.54
CA ILE A 233 7.12 15.28 20.91
C ILE A 233 5.67 14.82 20.93
N VAL A 234 5.41 13.70 21.58
CA VAL A 234 4.07 13.11 21.70
C VAL A 234 3.77 12.70 23.13
N GLY A 235 2.49 12.62 23.46
CA GLY A 235 2.05 12.05 24.72
C GLY A 235 0.54 12.13 24.93
N ALA A 236 0.11 11.97 26.19
CA ALA A 236 -1.29 11.94 26.56
C ALA A 236 -1.60 12.87 27.74
N PHE A 237 -2.77 13.52 27.70
CA PHE A 237 -3.27 14.34 28.81
C PHE A 237 -4.71 13.94 29.14
N GLY A 238 -4.89 13.14 30.20
CA GLY A 238 -6.14 12.42 30.43
C GLY A 238 -6.35 11.38 29.33
N LYS A 239 -7.49 11.43 28.63
CA LYS A 239 -7.75 10.56 27.47
C LYS A 239 -7.30 11.16 26.13
N GLY A 240 -7.00 12.46 26.10
CA GLY A 240 -6.55 13.15 24.89
C GLY A 240 -5.08 12.83 24.60
N ARG A 241 -4.72 12.85 23.33
CA ARG A 241 -3.33 12.76 22.86
C ARG A 241 -2.86 14.14 22.45
N PHE A 242 -1.57 14.42 22.58
CA PHE A 242 -1.01 15.60 21.92
C PHE A 242 0.23 15.29 21.13
N PHE A 243 0.35 16.02 20.03
CA PHE A 243 1.51 16.11 19.16
C PHE A 243 2.04 17.54 19.26
N HIS A 244 3.35 17.69 19.43
CA HIS A 244 4.01 18.98 19.48
C HIS A 244 5.25 18.96 18.58
N THR A 245 5.30 19.92 17.65
CA THR A 245 6.49 20.22 16.85
C THR A 245 6.94 21.67 17.08
N PRO A 246 8.19 21.92 17.50
CA PRO A 246 8.78 23.26 17.56
C PRO A 246 9.15 23.83 16.19
N LEU A 247 9.00 23.07 15.10
CA LEU A 247 9.21 23.55 13.72
C LEU A 247 8.06 24.47 13.27
N ALA A 248 8.11 24.95 12.02
CA ALA A 248 7.13 25.81 11.37
C ALA A 248 7.29 27.31 11.68
N HIS A 249 8.52 27.81 11.61
CA HIS A 249 8.81 29.20 11.90
C HIS A 249 8.46 30.17 10.75
N VAL A 250 7.72 31.26 11.05
CA VAL A 250 7.47 32.38 10.12
C VAL A 250 7.48 33.73 10.84
N TRP A 251 8.43 34.60 10.49
CA TRP A 251 8.52 35.97 11.00
C TRP A 251 7.61 36.91 10.23
N SER A 252 6.89 37.79 10.94
CA SER A 252 6.11 38.87 10.33
C SER A 252 7.01 39.78 9.48
N GLY A 253 6.64 39.93 8.20
CA GLY A 253 7.37 40.76 7.24
C GLY A 253 8.66 40.15 6.69
N GLN A 254 8.92 38.85 6.93
CA GLN A 254 10.07 38.14 6.36
C GLN A 254 9.60 36.99 5.45
N GLU A 255 9.21 37.34 4.23
CA GLU A 255 8.69 36.40 3.22
C GLU A 255 9.56 35.16 3.01
N GLN A 256 10.88 35.28 3.14
CA GLN A 256 11.81 34.17 2.98
C GLN A 256 11.61 33.03 4.01
N THR A 257 11.03 33.30 5.18
CA THR A 257 10.80 32.28 6.22
C THR A 257 9.62 31.37 5.90
N LYS A 258 8.69 31.83 5.04
CA LYS A 258 7.51 31.07 4.60
C LYS A 258 7.86 29.77 3.86
N VAL A 259 9.09 29.65 3.36
CA VAL A 259 9.60 28.42 2.75
C VAL A 259 9.51 27.20 3.69
N SER A 260 9.58 27.42 5.01
CA SER A 260 9.39 26.38 6.03
C SER A 260 8.05 25.66 5.84
N HIS A 261 6.95 26.42 5.72
CA HIS A 261 5.59 25.91 5.49
C HIS A 261 5.33 25.36 4.08
N HIS A 262 6.21 25.65 3.11
CA HIS A 262 6.14 25.06 1.78
C HIS A 262 6.89 23.73 1.71
N ASP A 263 7.72 23.39 2.70
CA ASP A 263 8.42 22.11 2.73
C ASP A 263 7.42 20.95 2.90
N PRO A 264 7.32 20.02 1.92
CA PRO A 264 6.45 18.86 2.01
C PRO A 264 6.71 18.00 3.26
N GLN A 265 7.94 18.00 3.79
CA GLN A 265 8.32 17.23 4.97
C GLN A 265 7.57 17.74 6.21
N LEU A 266 7.58 19.06 6.43
CA LEU A 266 6.85 19.70 7.52
C LEU A 266 5.34 19.57 7.34
N ARG A 267 4.83 19.81 6.12
CA ARG A 267 3.38 19.67 5.83
C ARG A 267 2.90 18.25 6.17
N THR A 268 3.67 17.23 5.79
CA THR A 268 3.39 15.82 6.11
C THR A 268 3.38 15.59 7.62
N LEU A 269 4.38 16.09 8.35
CA LEU A 269 4.46 15.96 9.79
C LEU A 269 3.26 16.60 10.51
N ILE A 270 2.83 17.81 10.10
CA ILE A 270 1.68 18.51 10.70
C ILE A 270 0.38 17.73 10.45
N VAL A 271 0.17 17.23 9.23
CA VAL A 271 -1.01 16.41 8.88
C VAL A 271 -1.04 15.14 9.72
N ARG A 272 0.04 14.36 9.73
CA ARG A 272 0.13 13.07 10.45
C ARG A 272 0.03 13.27 11.96
N GLY A 273 0.70 14.30 12.49
CA GLY A 273 0.65 14.63 13.91
C GLY A 273 -0.75 15.05 14.37
N THR A 274 -1.46 15.83 13.56
CA THR A 274 -2.85 16.24 13.84
C THR A 274 -3.81 15.05 13.77
N GLU A 275 -3.66 14.19 12.76
CA GLU A 275 -4.47 12.99 12.64
C GLU A 275 -4.29 12.03 13.83
N TRP A 276 -3.03 11.77 14.20
CA TRP A 276 -2.73 10.91 15.33
C TRP A 276 -3.24 11.50 16.65
N ALA A 277 -3.12 12.81 16.85
CA ALA A 277 -3.70 13.46 18.01
C ALA A 277 -5.22 13.23 18.05
N ALA A 278 -5.91 13.41 16.91
CA ALA A 278 -7.36 13.23 16.79
C ALA A 278 -7.82 11.77 16.99
N THR A 279 -7.15 10.80 16.37
CA THR A 279 -7.67 9.44 16.20
C THR A 279 -6.86 8.35 16.91
N GLY A 280 -5.59 8.61 17.19
CA GLY A 280 -4.62 7.63 17.70
C GLY A 280 -3.99 6.76 16.60
N ALA A 281 -4.38 6.98 15.35
CA ALA A 281 -3.82 6.34 14.17
C ALA A 281 -3.37 7.41 13.16
N VAL A 282 -2.60 6.99 12.16
CA VAL A 282 -2.33 7.79 10.97
C VAL A 282 -2.84 6.98 9.79
N THR A 283 -3.79 7.54 9.06
CA THR A 283 -4.24 7.02 7.77
C THR A 283 -3.26 7.57 6.76
N ASP A 284 -2.32 6.72 6.36
CA ASP A 284 -1.32 7.05 5.36
C ASP A 284 -2.00 7.33 4.01
N GLY A 285 -2.49 8.56 3.84
CA GLY A 285 -2.88 9.16 2.55
C GLY A 285 -1.68 9.32 1.60
N LEU A 286 -0.48 8.99 2.08
CA LEU A 286 0.68 8.61 1.31
C LEU A 286 0.99 7.17 1.68
N ALA A 287 0.55 6.19 0.89
CA ALA A 287 1.05 4.83 1.03
C ALA A 287 2.58 4.88 1.13
N GLN A 288 3.19 4.19 2.10
CA GLN A 288 4.61 3.83 2.07
C GLN A 288 4.98 3.54 0.61
N PRO A 289 5.91 4.29 -0.02
CA PRO A 289 6.22 4.03 -1.40
C PRO A 289 6.66 2.57 -1.56
N ASN A 290 6.14 1.92 -2.60
CA ASN A 290 6.42 0.50 -2.86
C ASN A 290 5.88 -0.45 -1.76
N HIS A 291 4.70 -0.14 -1.21
CA HIS A 291 4.00 -0.98 -0.26
C HIS A 291 2.54 -1.17 -0.68
N LEU A 292 1.95 -2.31 -0.32
CA LEU A 292 0.53 -2.58 -0.49
C LEU A 292 -0.13 -2.85 0.86
N SER A 293 -1.32 -2.27 1.06
CA SER A 293 -2.19 -2.71 2.15
C SER A 293 -2.63 -4.16 1.92
N LEU A 294 -3.12 -4.82 2.98
CA LEU A 294 -3.68 -6.17 2.83
C LEU A 294 -4.89 -6.15 1.88
N GLU A 295 -5.73 -5.12 1.97
CA GLU A 295 -6.89 -4.92 1.11
C GLU A 295 -6.48 -4.70 -0.36
N GLU A 296 -5.39 -3.97 -0.61
CA GLU A 296 -4.88 -3.78 -1.97
C GLU A 296 -4.36 -5.10 -2.56
N ALA A 297 -3.58 -5.87 -1.79
CA ALA A 297 -3.10 -7.19 -2.21
C ALA A 297 -4.28 -8.15 -2.48
N GLN A 298 -5.28 -8.19 -1.59
CA GLN A 298 -6.51 -8.97 -1.78
C GLN A 298 -7.33 -8.52 -2.99
N ALA A 299 -7.32 -7.22 -3.30
CA ALA A 299 -7.96 -6.68 -4.48
C ALA A 299 -7.18 -6.95 -5.78
N GLY A 300 -6.10 -7.73 -5.72
CA GLY A 300 -5.32 -8.20 -6.86
C GLY A 300 -4.17 -7.28 -7.26
N TRP A 301 -3.84 -6.25 -6.47
CA TRP A 301 -2.67 -5.43 -6.72
C TRP A 301 -1.38 -6.17 -6.40
N ARG A 302 -0.37 -5.96 -7.24
CA ARG A 302 0.99 -6.46 -7.05
C ARG A 302 1.98 -5.34 -7.33
N LEU A 303 3.11 -5.35 -6.63
CA LEU A 303 4.20 -4.44 -6.94
C LEU A 303 4.93 -4.91 -8.20
N LEU A 304 5.02 -4.03 -9.20
CA LEU A 304 6.00 -4.16 -10.28
C LEU A 304 7.37 -3.66 -9.84
N PHE A 305 7.44 -2.80 -8.82
CA PHE A 305 8.68 -2.34 -8.23
C PHE A 305 8.56 -2.30 -6.71
N ASP A 306 9.50 -2.96 -6.03
CA ASP A 306 9.53 -3.15 -4.57
C ASP A 306 10.34 -2.07 -3.83
N GLY A 307 10.90 -1.10 -4.56
CA GLY A 307 11.74 -0.04 -3.99
C GLY A 307 13.21 -0.41 -3.77
N GLN A 308 13.59 -1.69 -3.89
CA GLN A 308 14.88 -2.20 -3.45
C GLN A 308 15.61 -3.04 -4.50
N SER A 309 14.89 -3.68 -5.41
CA SER A 309 15.42 -4.61 -6.39
C SER A 309 14.95 -4.30 -7.82
N THR A 310 15.66 -4.87 -8.78
CA THR A 310 15.37 -4.74 -10.21
C THR A 310 14.48 -5.87 -10.73
N ARG A 311 13.96 -6.73 -9.84
CA ARG A 311 13.08 -7.85 -10.24
C ARG A 311 11.84 -7.32 -10.94
N GLY A 312 11.39 -8.04 -11.97
CA GLY A 312 10.25 -7.63 -12.78
C GLY A 312 10.63 -6.66 -13.90
N TRP A 313 11.91 -6.29 -14.06
CA TRP A 313 12.38 -5.35 -15.07
C TRP A 313 13.65 -5.82 -15.79
N HIS A 314 13.67 -5.63 -17.11
CA HIS A 314 14.86 -5.83 -17.94
C HIS A 314 15.02 -4.70 -18.97
N ARG A 315 16.21 -4.59 -19.56
CA ARG A 315 16.50 -3.61 -20.62
C ARG A 315 15.72 -3.96 -21.90
N ALA A 316 15.18 -2.96 -22.58
CA ALA A 316 14.46 -3.15 -23.85
C ALA A 316 15.24 -3.87 -24.97
N GLY A 317 16.59 -3.86 -24.88
CA GLY A 317 17.51 -4.45 -25.84
C GLY A 317 17.91 -5.91 -25.57
N GLY A 318 17.41 -6.57 -24.52
CA GLY A 318 17.80 -7.94 -24.19
C GLY A 318 17.54 -8.31 -22.73
N GLU A 319 18.25 -9.32 -22.23
CA GLU A 319 18.08 -9.78 -20.85
C GLU A 319 18.79 -8.88 -19.84
N GLY A 320 18.30 -8.89 -18.60
CA GLY A 320 18.92 -8.24 -17.44
C GLY A 320 18.71 -6.73 -17.35
N PHE A 321 18.94 -6.19 -16.15
CA PHE A 321 18.83 -4.77 -15.88
C PHE A 321 20.00 -3.98 -16.52
N PRO A 322 19.83 -2.72 -16.97
CA PRO A 322 20.90 -1.91 -17.54
C PRO A 322 22.00 -1.54 -16.53
N ASP A 323 23.27 -1.58 -16.97
CA ASP A 323 24.44 -1.26 -16.12
C ASP A 323 24.70 0.25 -15.95
N LYS A 324 23.95 1.08 -16.69
CA LYS A 324 24.06 2.53 -16.72
C LYS A 324 22.69 3.17 -16.96
N GLY A 325 22.57 4.45 -16.63
CA GLY A 325 21.35 5.25 -16.86
C GLY A 325 20.24 5.00 -15.86
N TRP A 326 20.03 3.76 -15.39
CA TRP A 326 19.06 3.44 -14.35
C TRP A 326 19.71 3.03 -13.04
N THR A 327 19.19 3.55 -11.94
CA THR A 327 19.62 3.20 -10.58
C THR A 327 18.41 3.11 -9.65
N ILE A 328 18.54 2.35 -8.57
CA ILE A 328 17.59 2.42 -7.46
C ILE A 328 18.13 3.41 -6.45
N GLN A 329 17.39 4.49 -6.20
CA GLN A 329 17.77 5.51 -5.24
C GLN A 329 16.54 5.93 -4.42
N SER A 330 16.65 5.85 -3.10
CA SER A 330 15.60 6.28 -2.16
C SER A 330 14.22 5.69 -2.50
N GLY A 331 14.17 4.38 -2.75
CA GLY A 331 12.92 3.69 -3.09
C GLY A 331 12.37 4.02 -4.47
N CYS A 332 13.18 4.57 -5.39
CA CYS A 332 12.77 4.94 -6.74
C CYS A 332 13.64 4.27 -7.80
N LEU A 333 13.04 3.87 -8.93
CA LEU A 333 13.76 3.70 -10.19
C LEU A 333 14.07 5.08 -10.75
N ARG A 334 15.33 5.49 -10.67
CA ARG A 334 15.83 6.77 -11.20
C ARG A 334 16.53 6.55 -12.53
N ASN A 335 16.11 7.28 -13.55
CA ASN A 335 16.81 7.39 -14.83
C ASN A 335 17.59 8.71 -14.90
N THR A 336 18.86 8.67 -15.31
CA THR A 336 19.73 9.83 -15.58
C THR A 336 20.14 9.94 -17.06
N SER A 337 19.37 9.32 -17.93
CA SER A 337 19.61 9.10 -19.36
C SER A 337 20.76 8.15 -19.72
N GLY A 338 20.70 7.58 -20.92
CA GLY A 338 21.77 6.79 -21.55
C GLY A 338 21.80 5.30 -21.20
N GLY A 339 20.77 4.81 -20.50
CA GLY A 339 20.54 3.40 -20.15
C GLY A 339 19.65 2.64 -21.14
N GLY A 340 18.86 3.37 -21.93
CA GLY A 340 17.80 2.81 -22.77
C GLY A 340 16.53 2.51 -21.98
N ASP A 341 15.46 2.14 -22.67
CA ASP A 341 14.16 1.88 -22.06
C ASP A 341 14.19 0.62 -21.16
N LEU A 342 13.38 0.62 -20.09
CA LEU A 342 13.10 -0.55 -19.27
C LEU A 342 11.76 -1.18 -19.67
N LEU A 343 11.72 -2.51 -19.72
CA LEU A 343 10.52 -3.31 -19.95
C LEU A 343 10.17 -4.11 -18.68
N SER A 344 8.88 -4.25 -18.39
CA SER A 344 8.40 -5.24 -17.43
C SER A 344 8.70 -6.65 -17.95
N ASP A 345 9.03 -7.60 -17.07
CA ASP A 345 9.25 -9.00 -17.47
C ASP A 345 7.97 -9.64 -18.04
N ASP A 346 6.83 -9.34 -17.41
CA ASP A 346 5.52 -9.83 -17.83
C ASP A 346 4.84 -8.93 -18.87
N THR A 347 3.82 -9.49 -19.52
CA THR A 347 2.94 -8.79 -20.46
C THR A 347 1.52 -8.73 -19.95
N TYR A 348 0.83 -7.64 -20.24
CA TYR A 348 -0.50 -7.35 -19.73
C TYR A 348 -1.43 -6.94 -20.87
N ARG A 349 -2.67 -7.46 -20.84
CA ARG A 349 -3.74 -7.07 -21.76
C ARG A 349 -4.71 -6.12 -21.10
N ASN A 350 -5.46 -6.58 -20.09
CA ASN A 350 -6.39 -5.77 -19.33
C ASN A 350 -5.79 -5.52 -17.95
N PHE A 351 -5.57 -4.27 -17.59
CA PHE A 351 -4.88 -3.95 -16.34
C PHE A 351 -5.27 -2.59 -15.81
N GLU A 352 -5.01 -2.40 -14.53
CA GLU A 352 -4.91 -1.12 -13.88
C GLU A 352 -3.48 -0.95 -13.40
N LEU A 353 -2.77 0.05 -13.92
CA LEU A 353 -1.40 0.38 -13.52
C LEU A 353 -1.45 1.69 -12.73
N ALA A 354 -0.97 1.69 -11.49
CA ALA A 354 -0.80 2.89 -10.69
C ALA A 354 0.69 3.09 -10.39
N PHE A 355 1.15 4.33 -10.43
CA PHE A 355 2.56 4.66 -10.22
C PHE A 355 2.71 6.12 -9.80
N GLU A 356 3.80 6.39 -9.10
CA GLU A 356 4.24 7.74 -8.80
C GLU A 356 5.44 8.10 -9.65
N TRP A 357 5.50 9.35 -10.09
CA TRP A 357 6.61 9.84 -10.90
C TRP A 357 6.97 11.28 -10.58
N LYS A 358 8.27 11.59 -10.70
CA LYS A 358 8.82 12.94 -10.59
C LYS A 358 9.81 13.15 -11.72
N VAL A 359 9.93 14.38 -12.19
CA VAL A 359 10.91 14.76 -13.22
C VAL A 359 11.77 15.93 -12.76
N ALA A 360 12.99 16.01 -13.27
CA ALA A 360 13.79 17.23 -13.23
C ALA A 360 13.30 18.22 -14.29
N ARG A 361 13.66 19.49 -14.13
CA ARG A 361 13.30 20.52 -15.11
C ARG A 361 13.84 20.17 -16.50
N GLY A 362 13.02 20.33 -17.54
CA GLY A 362 13.42 20.04 -18.93
C GLY A 362 13.43 18.55 -19.29
N THR A 363 12.84 17.68 -18.47
CA THR A 363 12.87 16.22 -18.71
C THR A 363 11.71 15.77 -19.59
N ASN A 364 12.01 14.79 -20.46
CA ASN A 364 11.05 14.06 -21.29
C ASN A 364 11.22 12.55 -21.08
N SER A 365 10.12 11.89 -20.74
CA SER A 365 10.03 10.44 -20.57
C SER A 365 8.61 9.99 -20.90
N GLY A 366 8.30 8.72 -20.66
CA GLY A 366 6.98 8.17 -20.92
C GLY A 366 6.81 6.82 -20.25
N VAL A 367 5.58 6.52 -19.87
CA VAL A 367 5.16 5.17 -19.51
C VAL A 367 4.36 4.61 -20.68
N LYS A 368 4.95 3.67 -21.43
CA LYS A 368 4.25 2.99 -22.52
C LYS A 368 3.67 1.67 -22.02
N TYR A 369 2.59 1.24 -22.64
CA TYR A 369 1.89 0.04 -22.24
C TYR A 369 1.38 -0.75 -23.44
N ARG A 370 1.05 -2.04 -23.23
CA ARG A 370 0.81 -3.01 -24.31
C ARG A 370 1.93 -3.00 -25.36
N VAL A 371 3.16 -2.77 -24.89
CA VAL A 371 4.34 -2.61 -25.75
C VAL A 371 4.72 -3.94 -26.38
N ARG A 372 4.92 -3.92 -27.69
CA ARG A 372 5.35 -5.08 -28.48
C ARG A 372 6.45 -4.70 -29.46
N ARG A 373 7.21 -5.72 -29.89
CA ARG A 373 8.18 -5.59 -30.97
C ARG A 373 7.44 -5.55 -32.32
N GLU A 374 7.59 -4.45 -33.03
CA GLU A 374 7.08 -4.25 -34.39
C GLU A 374 8.28 -3.89 -35.29
N GLY A 375 8.77 -4.88 -36.06
CA GLY A 375 10.05 -4.77 -36.74
C GLY A 375 11.21 -4.53 -35.76
N ASN A 376 11.95 -3.44 -35.94
CA ASN A 376 13.08 -3.07 -35.07
C ASN A 376 12.68 -2.16 -33.90
N SER A 377 11.40 -1.82 -33.76
CA SER A 377 10.92 -0.86 -32.75
C SER A 377 10.06 -1.53 -31.68
N LEU A 378 10.09 -0.96 -30.47
CA LEU A 378 9.12 -1.28 -29.42
C LEU A 378 8.03 -0.21 -29.47
N LEU A 379 6.82 -0.63 -29.78
CA LEU A 379 5.69 0.27 -29.98
C LEU A 379 4.55 -0.10 -29.05
N GLY A 380 3.91 0.92 -28.52
CA GLY A 380 2.70 0.85 -27.71
C GLY A 380 2.16 2.26 -27.45
N PRO A 381 0.90 2.40 -27.03
CA PRO A 381 0.37 3.65 -26.48
C PRO A 381 1.22 4.16 -25.30
N GLU A 382 1.27 5.48 -25.12
CA GLU A 382 2.18 6.16 -24.20
C GLU A 382 1.42 7.17 -23.34
N PHE A 383 1.48 7.00 -22.03
CA PHE A 383 1.22 8.06 -21.07
C PHE A 383 2.46 8.95 -21.02
N GLN A 384 2.31 10.19 -21.46
CA GLN A 384 3.42 11.12 -21.53
C GLN A 384 3.89 11.57 -20.14
N ILE A 385 5.20 11.57 -19.91
CA ILE A 385 5.84 12.04 -18.67
C ILE A 385 6.74 13.23 -19.04
N LEU A 386 6.30 14.45 -18.72
CA LEU A 386 6.97 15.66 -19.19
C LEU A 386 6.99 16.74 -18.10
N ASP A 387 8.07 17.53 -18.06
CA ASP A 387 8.02 18.88 -17.49
C ASP A 387 7.40 19.83 -18.52
N ASP A 388 6.08 20.02 -18.44
CA ASP A 388 5.34 20.88 -19.37
C ASP A 388 5.89 22.31 -19.44
N ALA A 389 6.25 22.88 -18.30
CA ALA A 389 6.71 24.27 -18.21
C ALA A 389 8.12 24.48 -18.79
N GLY A 390 8.93 23.41 -18.82
CA GLY A 390 10.32 23.48 -19.28
C GLY A 390 10.58 22.92 -20.68
N THR A 391 9.72 22.00 -21.16
CA THR A 391 10.06 21.12 -22.31
C THR A 391 8.95 20.95 -23.33
N ASN A 392 7.73 21.45 -23.06
CA ASN A 392 6.65 21.37 -24.04
C ASN A 392 6.78 22.47 -25.09
N GLU A 393 7.67 22.26 -26.06
CA GLU A 393 7.84 23.18 -27.19
C GLU A 393 6.48 23.42 -27.90
N ASP A 394 6.20 24.68 -28.22
CA ASP A 394 4.97 25.16 -28.89
C ASP A 394 3.65 24.91 -28.13
N ASP A 395 3.70 24.61 -26.82
CA ASP A 395 2.51 24.32 -26.00
C ASP A 395 1.62 23.21 -26.58
N ASN A 396 2.23 22.22 -27.26
CA ASN A 396 1.47 21.19 -27.95
C ASN A 396 0.71 20.29 -26.94
N PRO A 397 -0.63 20.29 -26.94
CA PRO A 397 -1.41 19.54 -25.96
C PRO A 397 -1.32 18.02 -26.16
N LEU A 398 -0.97 17.54 -27.35
CA LEU A 398 -0.81 16.11 -27.65
C LEU A 398 0.53 15.52 -27.18
N SER A 399 1.47 16.36 -26.74
CA SER A 399 2.76 15.97 -26.16
C SER A 399 2.93 16.40 -24.71
N ALA A 400 1.92 17.01 -24.09
CA ALA A 400 1.96 17.44 -22.70
C ALA A 400 1.79 16.25 -21.72
N ALA A 401 2.24 16.40 -20.47
CA ALA A 401 2.17 15.36 -19.44
C ALA A 401 0.75 14.80 -19.26
N GLY A 402 0.63 13.47 -19.15
CA GLY A 402 -0.64 12.76 -19.03
C GLY A 402 -1.41 12.54 -20.32
N SER A 403 -1.05 13.21 -21.42
CA SER A 403 -1.65 12.95 -22.73
C SER A 403 -1.33 11.54 -23.22
N LEU A 404 -2.22 10.99 -24.05
CA LEU A 404 -1.91 9.83 -24.88
C LEU A 404 -1.14 10.33 -26.10
N TYR A 405 0.17 10.15 -26.06
CA TYR A 405 1.11 10.85 -26.95
C TYR A 405 0.68 10.81 -28.43
N ALA A 406 0.66 11.98 -29.07
CA ALA A 406 0.29 12.20 -30.47
C ALA A 406 -1.14 11.77 -30.90
N LEU A 407 -2.01 11.42 -29.94
CA LEU A 407 -3.36 10.95 -30.23
C LEU A 407 -4.43 11.73 -29.47
N THR A 408 -4.32 11.86 -28.15
CA THR A 408 -5.34 12.48 -27.32
C THR A 408 -4.72 13.34 -26.23
N ALA A 409 -5.13 14.60 -26.15
CA ALA A 409 -4.65 15.54 -25.14
C ALA A 409 -5.34 15.30 -23.79
N ALA A 410 -4.56 15.38 -22.70
CA ALA A 410 -5.09 15.46 -21.35
C ALA A 410 -5.90 16.75 -21.14
N GLN A 411 -6.97 16.65 -20.35
CA GLN A 411 -7.85 17.75 -19.95
C GLN A 411 -7.86 17.89 -18.42
N ASP A 412 -8.16 19.10 -17.93
CA ASP A 412 -8.39 19.39 -16.49
C ASP A 412 -7.32 18.84 -15.53
N LYS A 413 -6.08 18.75 -16.00
CA LYS A 413 -4.99 18.16 -15.24
C LYS A 413 -4.42 19.14 -14.21
N GLN A 414 -4.19 18.65 -13.00
CA GLN A 414 -3.36 19.33 -12.01
C GLN A 414 -2.02 18.64 -11.96
N LEU A 415 -1.05 19.20 -12.67
CA LEU A 415 0.31 18.69 -12.74
C LEU A 415 1.17 19.36 -11.68
N GLN A 416 1.93 18.58 -10.91
CA GLN A 416 2.92 19.11 -9.98
C GLN A 416 4.14 19.65 -10.72
N HIS A 417 4.81 20.65 -10.15
CA HIS A 417 6.01 21.21 -10.74
C HIS A 417 7.16 20.20 -10.80
N ALA A 418 8.12 20.41 -11.71
CA ALA A 418 9.36 19.65 -11.72
C ALA A 418 10.02 19.65 -10.33
N GLY A 419 10.47 18.48 -9.88
CA GLY A 419 10.97 18.27 -8.52
C GLY A 419 9.93 17.73 -7.52
N GLN A 420 8.64 17.66 -7.89
CA GLN A 420 7.59 17.09 -7.06
C GLN A 420 7.00 15.80 -7.67
N PHE A 421 6.52 14.90 -6.81
CA PHE A 421 5.89 13.65 -7.26
C PHE A 421 4.44 13.89 -7.69
N ASN A 422 4.08 13.29 -8.81
CA ASN A 422 2.72 13.10 -9.29
C ASN A 422 2.30 11.65 -9.06
N GLN A 423 1.03 11.43 -8.76
CA GLN A 423 0.38 10.12 -8.78
C GLN A 423 -0.37 9.94 -10.09
N SER A 424 -0.14 8.83 -10.79
CA SER A 424 -0.78 8.52 -12.06
C SER A 424 -1.41 7.14 -12.04
N ARG A 425 -2.45 6.98 -12.86
CA ARG A 425 -3.09 5.69 -13.10
C ARG A 425 -3.48 5.52 -14.56
N ILE A 426 -3.21 4.34 -15.11
CA ILE A 426 -3.61 3.93 -16.46
C ILE A 426 -4.57 2.75 -16.31
N VAL A 427 -5.74 2.85 -16.91
CA VAL A 427 -6.73 1.76 -16.95
C VAL A 427 -6.85 1.29 -18.40
N CYS A 428 -6.71 -0.02 -18.61
CA CYS A 428 -6.92 -0.68 -19.90
C CYS A 428 -7.95 -1.80 -19.72
N ARG A 429 -9.14 -1.67 -20.32
CA ARG A 429 -10.21 -2.69 -20.31
C ARG A 429 -10.74 -2.89 -21.72
N GLY A 430 -10.32 -3.97 -22.36
CA GLY A 430 -10.51 -4.16 -23.79
C GLY A 430 -9.93 -2.98 -24.56
N GLY A 431 -10.70 -2.41 -25.48
CA GLY A 431 -10.35 -1.18 -26.21
C GLY A 431 -10.44 0.11 -25.39
N HIS A 432 -11.02 0.10 -24.17
CA HIS A 432 -11.20 1.30 -23.37
C HIS A 432 -9.92 1.65 -22.58
N LEU A 433 -9.45 2.89 -22.73
CA LEU A 433 -8.25 3.44 -22.12
C LEU A 433 -8.60 4.66 -21.28
N GLU A 434 -8.10 4.72 -20.05
CA GLU A 434 -8.19 5.91 -19.18
C GLU A 434 -6.80 6.31 -18.68
N HIS A 435 -6.53 7.62 -18.61
CA HIS A 435 -5.41 8.17 -17.85
C HIS A 435 -5.92 9.05 -16.71
N TRP A 436 -5.34 8.87 -15.54
CA TRP A 436 -5.59 9.68 -14.35
C TRP A 436 -4.29 10.32 -13.86
N LEU A 437 -4.40 11.53 -13.32
CA LEU A 437 -3.30 12.28 -12.72
C LEU A 437 -3.80 12.98 -11.45
N ASN A 438 -3.11 12.77 -10.32
CA ASN A 438 -3.37 13.38 -9.02
C ASN A 438 -4.86 13.33 -8.64
N GLY A 439 -5.44 12.13 -8.72
CA GLY A 439 -6.84 11.86 -8.37
C GLY A 439 -7.88 12.23 -9.44
N ARG A 440 -7.50 12.88 -10.54
CA ARG A 440 -8.44 13.27 -11.60
C ARG A 440 -8.33 12.39 -12.84
N LEU A 441 -9.48 12.04 -13.42
CA LEU A 441 -9.55 11.48 -14.78
C LEU A 441 -9.27 12.61 -15.77
N ILE A 442 -8.18 12.50 -16.52
CA ILE A 442 -7.72 13.55 -17.44
C ILE A 442 -7.87 13.15 -18.91
N LEU A 443 -8.13 11.86 -19.18
CA LEU A 443 -8.24 11.33 -20.54
C LEU A 443 -9.03 10.03 -20.54
N SER A 444 -9.93 9.87 -21.52
CA SER A 444 -10.59 8.62 -21.86
C SER A 444 -10.57 8.44 -23.38
N ALA A 445 -10.34 7.22 -23.86
CA ALA A 445 -10.34 6.89 -25.28
C ALA A 445 -10.79 5.45 -25.54
N ASP A 446 -11.50 5.23 -26.64
CA ASP A 446 -11.98 3.90 -27.06
C ASP A 446 -11.28 3.47 -28.35
N VAL A 447 -10.32 2.56 -28.24
CA VAL A 447 -9.62 1.95 -29.38
C VAL A 447 -10.63 1.22 -30.26
N GLY A 448 -10.64 1.58 -31.55
CA GLY A 448 -11.57 1.03 -32.55
C GLY A 448 -12.83 1.88 -32.80
N SER A 449 -13.06 2.95 -32.01
CA SER A 449 -14.10 3.93 -32.31
C SER A 449 -13.79 4.75 -33.58
N GLU A 450 -14.81 5.40 -34.15
CA GLU A 450 -14.62 6.32 -35.29
C GLU A 450 -13.69 7.49 -34.95
N ASP A 451 -13.83 8.04 -33.74
CA ASP A 451 -12.96 9.11 -33.23
C ASP A 451 -11.51 8.63 -33.10
N TRP A 452 -11.29 7.43 -32.57
CA TRP A 452 -9.97 6.80 -32.53
C TRP A 452 -9.38 6.63 -33.93
N ALA A 453 -10.14 6.07 -34.87
CA ALA A 453 -9.69 5.87 -36.25
C ALA A 453 -9.27 7.20 -36.90
N ALA A 454 -10.05 8.27 -36.68
CA ALA A 454 -9.74 9.60 -37.19
C ALA A 454 -8.48 10.21 -36.56
N ARG A 455 -8.24 9.99 -35.25
CA ARG A 455 -7.00 10.44 -34.57
C ARG A 455 -5.79 9.63 -35.05
N LEU A 456 -5.92 8.31 -35.11
CA LEU A 456 -4.86 7.42 -35.57
C LEU A 456 -4.41 7.75 -37.00
N ALA A 457 -5.35 7.96 -37.93
CA ALA A 457 -5.06 8.31 -39.32
C ALA A 457 -4.25 9.61 -39.47
N ARG A 458 -4.43 10.57 -38.56
CA ARG A 458 -3.71 11.85 -38.52
C ARG A 458 -2.38 11.77 -37.76
N SER A 459 -2.18 10.73 -36.95
CA SER A 459 -1.01 10.56 -36.10
C SER A 459 0.21 10.01 -36.85
N LYS A 460 1.35 10.00 -36.15
CA LYS A 460 2.57 9.31 -36.62
C LYS A 460 2.42 7.77 -36.64
N PHE A 461 1.39 7.22 -36.01
CA PHE A 461 1.17 5.78 -35.88
C PHE A 461 0.24 5.20 -36.97
N ARG A 462 -0.24 6.02 -37.92
CA ARG A 462 -1.20 5.61 -38.98
C ARG A 462 -0.80 4.39 -39.80
N SER A 463 0.50 4.09 -39.90
CA SER A 463 1.04 2.97 -40.68
C SER A 463 1.38 1.75 -39.82
N ILE A 464 1.10 1.78 -38.51
CA ILE A 464 1.38 0.68 -37.60
C ILE A 464 0.12 -0.20 -37.51
N PRO A 465 0.16 -1.44 -38.04
CA PRO A 465 -0.98 -2.35 -37.96
C PRO A 465 -1.36 -2.60 -36.50
N GLU A 466 -2.66 -2.59 -36.20
CA GLU A 466 -3.18 -2.92 -34.87
C GLU A 466 -2.58 -2.08 -33.71
N PHE A 467 -2.17 -0.84 -33.96
CA PHE A 467 -1.63 0.04 -32.91
C PHE A 467 -2.62 0.19 -31.74
N ALA A 468 -2.10 0.02 -30.52
CA ALA A 468 -2.86 0.00 -29.26
C ALA A 468 -3.96 -1.08 -29.15
N SER A 469 -3.95 -2.11 -30.00
CA SER A 469 -4.89 -3.23 -29.90
C SER A 469 -4.81 -3.96 -28.57
N GLU A 470 -5.85 -4.74 -28.26
CA GLU A 470 -6.02 -5.52 -27.02
C GLU A 470 -5.08 -6.73 -26.90
N ARG A 471 -4.07 -6.84 -27.76
CA ARG A 471 -3.04 -7.87 -27.57
C ARG A 471 -2.26 -7.55 -26.28
N PRO A 472 -1.83 -8.56 -25.50
CA PRO A 472 -0.96 -8.31 -24.36
C PRO A 472 0.38 -7.74 -24.81
N GLY A 473 1.02 -6.98 -23.94
CA GLY A 473 2.37 -6.45 -24.15
C GLY A 473 2.95 -5.88 -22.87
N HIS A 474 4.22 -5.51 -22.90
CA HIS A 474 4.95 -5.04 -21.72
C HIS A 474 4.50 -3.65 -21.27
N ILE A 475 4.79 -3.32 -20.02
CA ILE A 475 4.91 -1.95 -19.53
C ILE A 475 6.35 -1.49 -19.81
N LEU A 476 6.52 -0.26 -20.27
CA LEU A 476 7.83 0.30 -20.60
C LEU A 476 8.02 1.64 -19.90
N LEU A 477 9.18 1.85 -19.26
CA LEU A 477 9.62 3.15 -18.76
C LEU A 477 10.68 3.70 -19.71
N GLN A 478 10.40 4.87 -20.29
CA GLN A 478 11.20 5.41 -21.38
C GLN A 478 12.43 6.17 -20.89
N ASP A 479 13.56 5.97 -21.57
CA ASP A 479 14.74 6.81 -21.52
C ASP A 479 14.74 7.77 -22.72
N HIS A 480 14.39 9.04 -22.49
CA HIS A 480 14.25 10.04 -23.56
C HIS A 480 14.75 11.44 -23.19
N GLY A 481 15.75 11.50 -22.31
CA GLY A 481 16.45 12.73 -21.95
C GLY A 481 15.95 13.39 -20.66
N GLY A 482 16.90 13.77 -19.80
CA GLY A 482 16.62 14.35 -18.48
C GLY A 482 16.59 13.30 -17.37
N GLU A 483 16.23 13.74 -16.16
CA GLU A 483 16.16 12.86 -15.00
C GLU A 483 14.72 12.62 -14.55
N VAL A 484 14.35 11.34 -14.41
CA VAL A 484 13.01 10.92 -13.98
C VAL A 484 13.11 9.88 -12.89
N TRP A 485 12.19 9.93 -11.92
CA TRP A 485 12.07 8.98 -10.83
C TRP A 485 10.69 8.34 -10.90
N TYR A 486 10.63 7.02 -10.76
CA TYR A 486 9.40 6.25 -10.62
C TYR A 486 9.41 5.47 -9.31
N ARG A 487 8.27 5.43 -8.61
CA ARG A 487 8.07 4.60 -7.41
C ARG A 487 6.63 4.16 -7.29
N SER A 488 6.33 3.28 -6.34
CA SER A 488 4.98 2.76 -6.10
C SER A 488 4.36 2.18 -7.37
N ILE A 489 5.19 1.59 -8.24
CA ILE A 489 4.71 1.01 -9.50
C ILE A 489 4.01 -0.29 -9.15
N ARG A 490 2.69 -0.30 -9.27
CA ARG A 490 1.85 -1.42 -8.95
C ARG A 490 0.85 -1.68 -10.06
N ILE A 491 0.54 -2.94 -10.26
CA ILE A 491 -0.38 -3.37 -11.31
C ILE A 491 -1.42 -4.31 -10.73
N ARG A 492 -2.65 -4.17 -11.21
CA ARG A 492 -3.69 -5.16 -11.07
C ARG A 492 -4.03 -5.67 -12.44
N ASP A 493 -3.68 -6.92 -12.71
CA ASP A 493 -4.07 -7.60 -13.93
C ASP A 493 -5.56 -7.97 -13.84
N LEU A 494 -6.36 -7.30 -14.65
CA LEU A 494 -7.81 -7.43 -14.65
C LEU A 494 -8.26 -8.76 -15.28
N ASP A 495 -7.42 -9.36 -16.13
CA ASP A 495 -7.68 -10.70 -16.64
C ASP A 495 -7.54 -11.77 -15.54
N LEU A 496 -7.00 -11.42 -14.36
CA LEU A 496 -6.81 -12.33 -13.22
C LEU A 496 -7.88 -12.22 -12.12
N GLN A 497 -8.90 -11.37 -12.29
CA GLN A 497 -9.81 -10.99 -11.18
C GLN A 497 -11.11 -11.81 -11.08
N ASP A 498 -11.50 -12.51 -12.15
CA ASP A 498 -12.75 -13.27 -12.20
C ASP A 498 -12.52 -14.79 -12.09
N ASN A 499 -13.62 -15.55 -11.87
CA ASN A 499 -13.66 -17.02 -11.81
C ASN A 499 -12.96 -17.67 -10.59
N TRP A 500 -13.00 -16.99 -9.44
CA TRP A 500 -12.50 -17.54 -8.18
C TRP A 500 -13.53 -18.45 -7.50
N GLU A 501 -13.11 -19.65 -7.15
CA GLU A 501 -13.89 -20.63 -6.40
C GLU A 501 -13.35 -20.75 -4.97
N SER A 502 -14.26 -20.84 -3.99
CA SER A 502 -13.88 -21.17 -2.61
C SER A 502 -13.48 -22.64 -2.51
N LEU A 503 -12.37 -22.93 -1.84
CA LEU A 503 -12.02 -24.30 -1.44
C LEU A 503 -12.67 -24.70 -0.11
N LEU A 504 -13.36 -23.79 0.56
CA LEU A 504 -14.22 -24.07 1.70
C LEU A 504 -15.66 -24.25 1.22
N GLN A 505 -16.15 -25.49 1.27
CA GLN A 505 -17.53 -25.88 0.96
C GLN A 505 -18.32 -26.13 2.26
N ASP A 506 -19.61 -25.80 2.27
CA ASP A 506 -20.51 -25.99 3.42
C ASP A 506 -19.97 -25.41 4.75
N GLU A 507 -20.40 -25.91 5.92
CA GLU A 507 -19.92 -25.45 7.25
C GLU A 507 -18.71 -26.25 7.78
N GLY A 508 -18.33 -27.34 7.10
CA GLY A 508 -17.30 -28.29 7.54
C GLY A 508 -15.95 -28.17 6.81
N LEU A 509 -15.12 -29.21 6.93
CA LEU A 509 -13.88 -29.39 6.15
C LEU A 509 -14.10 -30.35 4.98
N ASP A 510 -15.31 -30.40 4.43
CA ASP A 510 -15.62 -31.26 3.29
C ASP A 510 -14.73 -30.90 2.09
N GLY A 511 -14.22 -31.93 1.40
CA GLY A 511 -13.21 -31.78 0.35
C GLY A 511 -11.77 -31.65 0.88
N TRP A 512 -11.56 -31.80 2.18
CA TRP A 512 -10.23 -31.84 2.80
C TRP A 512 -10.04 -33.07 3.68
N THR A 513 -8.85 -33.66 3.59
CA THR A 513 -8.44 -34.83 4.39
C THR A 513 -7.22 -34.49 5.25
N VAL A 514 -7.23 -34.93 6.51
CA VAL A 514 -6.07 -34.78 7.40
C VAL A 514 -5.06 -35.90 7.14
N ALA A 515 -3.86 -35.52 6.72
CA ALA A 515 -2.69 -36.39 6.61
C ALA A 515 -1.71 -36.09 7.76
N GLY A 516 -1.94 -36.71 8.93
CA GLY A 516 -1.07 -36.56 10.10
C GLY A 516 -1.85 -36.54 11.42
N GLY A 517 -1.26 -35.94 12.45
CA GLY A 517 -1.79 -35.94 13.82
C GLY A 517 -2.21 -34.57 14.37
N ALA A 518 -2.07 -33.50 13.58
CA ALA A 518 -2.51 -32.16 14.01
C ALA A 518 -4.04 -32.09 14.10
N ARG A 519 -4.52 -31.16 14.92
CA ARG A 519 -5.95 -30.82 14.95
C ARG A 519 -6.20 -29.75 13.89
N TYR A 520 -7.23 -29.97 13.07
CA TYR A 520 -7.78 -28.95 12.18
C TYR A 520 -9.25 -28.75 12.49
N VAL A 521 -9.68 -27.49 12.60
CA VAL A 521 -11.09 -27.10 12.74
C VAL A 521 -11.38 -25.92 11.84
N ARG A 522 -12.65 -25.74 11.50
CA ARG A 522 -13.12 -24.59 10.73
C ARG A 522 -14.02 -23.70 11.59
N GLU A 523 -13.80 -22.39 11.49
CA GLU A 523 -14.64 -21.34 12.07
C GLU A 523 -14.98 -20.32 10.98
N GLY A 524 -16.22 -20.35 10.47
CA GLY A 524 -16.64 -19.50 9.36
C GLY A 524 -15.83 -19.76 8.09
N ASN A 525 -15.04 -18.77 7.66
CA ASN A 525 -14.12 -18.86 6.51
C ASN A 525 -12.66 -19.09 6.92
N THR A 526 -12.40 -19.43 8.17
CA THR A 526 -11.06 -19.65 8.72
C THR A 526 -10.86 -21.12 9.06
N ILE A 527 -9.81 -21.73 8.54
CA ILE A 527 -9.25 -23.01 8.97
C ILE A 527 -8.23 -22.73 10.07
N ILE A 528 -8.34 -23.42 11.19
CA ILE A 528 -7.42 -23.34 12.33
C ILE A 528 -6.72 -24.69 12.44
N GLY A 529 -5.39 -24.69 12.32
CA GLY A 529 -4.54 -25.86 12.56
C GLY A 529 -3.64 -25.65 13.78
N ASP A 530 -3.54 -26.65 14.66
CA ASP A 530 -2.59 -26.63 15.77
C ASP A 530 -1.99 -28.00 16.11
N VAL A 531 -0.87 -27.96 16.83
CA VAL A 531 -0.08 -29.15 17.21
C VAL A 531 -0.82 -30.15 18.11
N ASN A 532 -2.00 -29.82 18.64
CA ASN A 532 -2.78 -30.68 19.54
C ASN A 532 -1.92 -31.29 20.67
N GLY A 533 -1.17 -30.44 21.37
CA GLY A 533 -0.21 -30.83 22.40
C GLY A 533 1.20 -31.02 21.86
N ARG A 534 1.48 -32.16 21.20
CA ARG A 534 2.81 -32.42 20.61
C ARG A 534 2.71 -33.29 19.36
N LEU A 535 3.35 -32.84 18.29
CA LEU A 535 3.49 -33.59 17.05
C LEU A 535 4.90 -34.16 16.88
N GLY A 536 4.99 -35.46 16.59
CA GLY A 536 6.26 -36.13 16.29
C GLY A 536 6.74 -35.95 14.85
N ARG A 537 5.85 -35.54 13.94
CA ARG A 537 6.11 -35.31 12.50
C ARG A 537 5.17 -34.24 11.96
N ASN A 538 5.47 -33.73 10.76
CA ASN A 538 4.62 -32.78 10.05
C ASN A 538 3.23 -33.38 9.80
N SER A 539 2.22 -32.53 9.87
CA SER A 539 0.82 -32.86 9.58
C SER A 539 0.28 -31.89 8.55
N PHE A 540 -0.63 -32.36 7.70
CA PHE A 540 -1.19 -31.56 6.62
C PHE A 540 -2.70 -31.73 6.57
N LEU A 541 -3.42 -30.65 6.28
CA LEU A 541 -4.80 -30.71 5.80
C LEU A 541 -4.75 -30.55 4.29
N VAL A 542 -5.05 -31.60 3.54
CA VAL A 542 -4.87 -31.64 2.07
C VAL A 542 -6.21 -31.64 1.35
N THR A 543 -6.29 -31.02 0.18
CA THR A 543 -7.49 -31.09 -0.66
C THR A 543 -7.65 -32.50 -1.23
N ASP A 544 -8.89 -32.97 -1.33
CA ASP A 544 -9.21 -34.25 -2.00
C ASP A 544 -9.06 -34.13 -3.54
N GLU A 545 -9.20 -32.92 -4.08
CA GLU A 545 -9.02 -32.61 -5.49
C GLU A 545 -7.53 -32.40 -5.84
N ILE A 546 -7.18 -32.76 -7.07
CA ILE A 546 -5.88 -32.56 -7.70
C ILE A 546 -5.97 -31.45 -8.74
N PHE A 547 -5.01 -30.52 -8.71
CA PHE A 547 -4.98 -29.34 -9.56
C PHE A 547 -3.74 -29.35 -10.45
N GLU A 548 -3.88 -28.86 -11.68
CA GLU A 548 -2.78 -28.72 -12.67
C GLU A 548 -2.29 -27.26 -12.70
N ASP A 549 -2.70 -26.48 -13.70
CA ASP A 549 -2.43 -25.05 -13.81
C ASP A 549 -3.49 -24.24 -13.05
N PHE A 550 -3.03 -23.33 -12.19
CA PHE A 550 -3.90 -22.59 -11.30
C PHE A 550 -3.31 -21.27 -10.83
N GLN A 551 -4.20 -20.49 -10.24
CA GLN A 551 -3.90 -19.47 -9.26
C GLN A 551 -4.61 -19.81 -7.96
N PHE A 552 -3.92 -19.63 -6.84
CA PHE A 552 -4.41 -19.92 -5.51
C PHE A 552 -4.14 -18.71 -4.61
N GLN A 553 -5.10 -18.37 -3.77
CA GLN A 553 -4.91 -17.33 -2.76
C GLN A 553 -5.49 -17.74 -1.42
N VAL A 554 -4.84 -17.30 -0.34
CA VAL A 554 -5.27 -17.54 1.04
C VAL A 554 -4.67 -16.47 1.94
N GLU A 555 -5.41 -16.06 2.97
CA GLU A 555 -4.82 -15.26 4.05
C GLU A 555 -4.26 -16.15 5.15
N VAL A 556 -3.10 -15.81 5.70
CA VAL A 556 -2.39 -16.59 6.70
C VAL A 556 -2.08 -15.73 7.92
N ARG A 557 -2.25 -16.28 9.12
CA ARG A 557 -1.76 -15.69 10.37
C ARG A 557 -1.12 -16.74 11.26
N ILE A 558 0.06 -16.42 11.79
CA ILE A 558 0.69 -17.19 12.87
C ILE A 558 0.10 -16.70 14.18
N VAL A 559 -0.60 -17.58 14.90
CA VAL A 559 -1.27 -17.26 16.18
C VAL A 559 -0.43 -17.74 17.37
N GLU A 560 0.22 -18.89 17.22
CA GLU A 560 1.23 -19.39 18.16
C GLU A 560 2.45 -19.81 17.35
N ARG A 561 3.64 -19.41 17.83
CA ARG A 561 4.89 -19.62 17.10
C ARG A 561 5.12 -21.11 16.76
N GLY A 562 5.33 -21.37 15.48
CA GLY A 562 5.84 -22.59 14.89
C GLY A 562 6.16 -22.37 13.40
N ASN A 563 6.71 -23.39 12.75
CA ASN A 563 6.89 -23.39 11.30
C ASN A 563 5.64 -23.95 10.59
N SER A 564 5.38 -23.48 9.38
CA SER A 564 4.25 -23.92 8.56
C SER A 564 4.58 -23.72 7.07
N GLY A 565 3.63 -24.05 6.20
CA GLY A 565 3.73 -23.84 4.77
C GLY A 565 2.44 -24.23 4.05
N ILE A 566 2.32 -23.73 2.83
CA ILE A 566 1.25 -24.08 1.90
C ILE A 566 1.85 -25.01 0.84
N GLN A 567 1.49 -26.28 0.91
CA GLN A 567 1.81 -27.27 -0.11
C GLN A 567 0.98 -27.00 -1.37
N PHE A 568 1.58 -27.13 -2.54
CA PHE A 568 0.91 -27.01 -3.83
C PHE A 568 1.55 -27.96 -4.84
N ARG A 569 0.74 -28.47 -5.78
CA ARG A 569 1.11 -29.59 -6.67
C ARG A 569 1.81 -30.73 -5.95
N SER A 570 1.35 -31.01 -4.73
CA SER A 570 1.93 -32.01 -3.85
C SER A 570 1.18 -33.32 -3.94
N ASP A 571 1.83 -34.39 -3.53
CA ASP A 571 1.30 -35.74 -3.59
C ASP A 571 1.68 -36.52 -2.33
N TYR A 572 1.05 -37.67 -2.13
CA TYR A 572 1.21 -38.51 -0.95
C TYR A 572 1.87 -39.83 -1.31
N ARG A 573 3.01 -40.13 -0.66
CA ARG A 573 3.71 -41.41 -0.81
C ARG A 573 3.22 -42.40 0.25
N GLU A 574 2.31 -43.30 -0.14
CA GLU A 574 1.70 -44.30 0.75
C GLU A 574 2.71 -45.15 1.53
N LYS A 575 3.78 -45.61 0.86
CA LYS A 575 4.77 -46.53 1.43
C LYS A 575 5.35 -46.03 2.77
N ASP A 576 5.59 -44.73 2.88
CA ASP A 576 6.24 -44.12 4.04
C ASP A 576 5.32 -43.12 4.77
N ALA A 577 4.08 -42.96 4.29
CA ALA A 577 3.10 -41.98 4.79
C ALA A 577 3.61 -40.53 4.79
N VAL A 578 4.21 -40.09 3.68
CA VAL A 578 4.87 -38.77 3.54
C VAL A 578 4.21 -37.95 2.44
N VAL A 579 3.84 -36.70 2.75
CA VAL A 579 3.50 -35.67 1.76
C VAL A 579 4.81 -35.17 1.13
N PHE A 580 4.83 -35.02 -0.19
CA PHE A 580 5.96 -34.45 -0.92
C PHE A 580 5.49 -33.53 -2.04
N GLY A 581 6.29 -32.51 -2.37
CA GLY A 581 5.95 -31.54 -3.41
C GLY A 581 6.37 -30.12 -3.04
N TYR A 582 5.88 -29.13 -3.78
CA TYR A 582 6.26 -27.75 -3.52
C TYR A 582 5.53 -27.20 -2.28
N GLN A 583 6.24 -26.37 -1.54
CA GLN A 583 5.77 -25.64 -0.37
C GLN A 583 6.13 -24.17 -0.53
N ALA A 584 5.12 -23.30 -0.44
CA ALA A 584 5.34 -21.89 -0.13
C ALA A 584 5.51 -21.78 1.40
N GLU A 585 6.70 -21.41 1.85
CA GLU A 585 7.06 -21.43 3.27
C GLU A 585 6.27 -20.38 4.08
N ILE A 586 5.98 -20.71 5.35
CA ILE A 586 5.55 -19.77 6.39
C ILE A 586 6.54 -19.90 7.56
N ASP A 587 7.42 -18.90 7.70
CA ASP A 587 8.54 -18.92 8.63
C ASP A 587 8.56 -17.68 9.53
N GLU A 588 8.53 -17.92 10.84
CA GLU A 588 8.58 -16.88 11.86
C GLU A 588 9.98 -16.49 12.31
N LYS A 589 10.99 -17.21 11.83
CA LYS A 589 12.37 -17.01 12.26
C LYS A 589 12.93 -15.74 11.63
N SER A 590 13.97 -15.19 12.25
CA SER A 590 14.66 -13.99 11.77
C SER A 590 15.30 -14.11 10.38
N ARG A 591 15.44 -15.33 9.85
CA ARG A 591 15.87 -15.56 8.45
C ARG A 591 14.80 -15.12 7.43
N ALA A 592 13.53 -15.05 7.85
CA ALA A 592 12.39 -14.52 7.12
C ALA A 592 12.21 -15.12 5.71
N TRP A 593 12.03 -16.44 5.64
CA TRP A 593 11.89 -17.18 4.37
C TRP A 593 10.44 -17.41 3.91
N SER A 594 9.48 -16.75 4.56
CA SER A 594 8.06 -16.79 4.19
C SER A 594 7.86 -16.43 2.71
N GLY A 595 7.19 -17.31 1.96
CA GLY A 595 6.95 -17.16 0.53
C GLY A 595 8.06 -17.71 -0.37
N GLY A 596 9.16 -18.24 0.20
CA GLY A 596 10.14 -19.04 -0.54
C GLY A 596 9.57 -20.39 -0.96
N ILE A 597 10.16 -21.01 -2.00
CA ILE A 597 9.75 -22.32 -2.52
C ILE A 597 10.70 -23.40 -2.00
N PHE A 598 10.17 -24.26 -1.15
CA PHE A 598 10.81 -25.48 -0.67
C PHE A 598 10.13 -26.71 -1.28
N GLU A 599 10.88 -27.75 -1.63
CA GLU A 599 10.31 -29.01 -2.10
C GLU A 599 10.39 -30.11 -1.04
N GLU A 600 9.28 -30.29 -0.32
CA GLU A 600 9.11 -31.26 0.77
C GLU A 600 9.31 -32.69 0.27
N GLY A 601 10.08 -33.48 1.03
CA GLY A 601 10.31 -34.90 0.74
C GLY A 601 11.09 -35.19 -0.55
N ARG A 602 11.66 -34.17 -1.21
CA ARG A 602 12.43 -34.27 -2.46
C ARG A 602 13.71 -33.42 -2.43
N ARG A 603 13.79 -32.31 -3.17
CA ARG A 603 15.04 -31.55 -3.43
C ARG A 603 15.43 -30.55 -2.34
N GLY A 604 14.50 -30.15 -1.46
CA GLY A 604 14.75 -29.09 -0.47
C GLY A 604 14.54 -27.68 -1.04
N TRP A 605 15.31 -26.69 -0.61
CA TRP A 605 15.15 -25.29 -1.05
C TRP A 605 15.41 -25.13 -2.55
N LEU A 606 14.40 -24.65 -3.27
CA LEU A 606 14.50 -24.27 -4.69
C LEU A 606 14.64 -22.75 -4.85
N ASP A 607 13.97 -22.00 -3.98
CA ASP A 607 14.15 -20.55 -3.80
C ASP A 607 13.97 -20.21 -2.30
N ASP A 608 15.02 -19.71 -1.66
CA ASP A 608 15.05 -19.38 -0.24
C ASP A 608 15.14 -17.88 0.04
N LEU A 609 14.89 -17.05 -0.97
CA LEU A 609 14.84 -15.58 -0.84
C LEU A 609 16.17 -14.95 -0.40
N ARG A 610 17.31 -15.67 -0.45
CA ARG A 610 18.61 -15.10 -0.04
C ARG A 610 19.00 -13.87 -0.84
N ASP A 611 18.68 -13.87 -2.12
CA ASP A 611 18.91 -12.73 -3.01
C ASP A 611 17.73 -11.74 -3.04
N ASN A 612 16.65 -11.98 -2.27
CA ASN A 612 15.41 -11.18 -2.24
C ASN A 612 15.12 -10.51 -0.89
N PRO A 613 15.84 -9.42 -0.53
CA PRO A 613 15.58 -8.68 0.70
C PRO A 613 14.14 -8.17 0.84
N ALA A 614 13.54 -7.65 -0.23
CA ALA A 614 12.16 -7.18 -0.22
C ALA A 614 11.17 -8.33 0.03
N GLY A 615 11.37 -9.47 -0.64
CA GLY A 615 10.59 -10.69 -0.40
C GLY A 615 10.70 -11.18 1.05
N ARG A 616 11.88 -11.12 1.67
CA ARG A 616 12.07 -11.46 3.09
C ARG A 616 11.31 -10.53 4.04
N GLN A 617 11.08 -9.28 3.64
CA GLN A 617 10.35 -8.29 4.43
C GLN A 617 8.83 -8.31 4.17
N ALA A 618 8.38 -9.07 3.17
CA ALA A 618 6.98 -9.05 2.73
C ALA A 618 6.01 -9.62 3.77
N PHE A 619 6.43 -10.65 4.50
CA PHE A 619 5.60 -11.28 5.53
C PHE A 619 5.65 -10.49 6.86
N ARG A 620 4.48 -10.13 7.38
CA ARG A 620 4.31 -9.38 8.62
C ARG A 620 3.93 -10.33 9.76
N LEU A 621 4.78 -10.41 10.78
CA LEU A 621 4.50 -11.25 11.95
C LEU A 621 3.28 -10.72 12.71
N ASP A 622 2.51 -11.64 13.30
CA ASP A 622 1.34 -11.36 14.13
C ASP A 622 0.15 -10.67 13.43
N GLU A 623 0.28 -10.40 12.14
CA GLU A 623 -0.76 -9.89 11.24
C GLU A 623 -1.30 -10.96 10.28
N TRP A 624 -2.40 -10.63 9.60
CA TRP A 624 -2.86 -11.39 8.45
C TRP A 624 -2.00 -11.06 7.22
N ASN A 625 -1.59 -12.09 6.49
CA ASN A 625 -0.77 -11.98 5.29
C ASN A 625 -1.52 -12.61 4.11
N HIS A 626 -1.57 -11.94 2.97
CA HIS A 626 -2.13 -12.51 1.75
C HIS A 626 -1.06 -13.27 0.98
N TYR A 627 -1.27 -14.56 0.77
CA TYR A 627 -0.47 -15.38 -0.14
C TYR A 627 -1.19 -15.51 -1.46
N PHE A 628 -0.48 -15.29 -2.56
CA PHE A 628 -0.92 -15.59 -3.91
C PHE A 628 0.10 -16.52 -4.56
N ILE A 629 -0.34 -17.64 -5.11
CA ILE A 629 0.50 -18.64 -5.76
C ILE A 629 -0.02 -18.85 -7.17
N GLN A 630 0.85 -18.77 -8.16
CA GLN A 630 0.56 -19.15 -9.55
C GLN A 630 1.44 -20.31 -9.96
N ALA A 631 0.84 -21.29 -10.63
CA ALA A 631 1.55 -22.38 -11.27
C ALA A 631 0.98 -22.58 -12.67
N GLU A 632 1.80 -22.37 -13.69
CA GLU A 632 1.42 -22.51 -15.11
C GLU A 632 2.53 -23.27 -15.84
N GLY A 633 2.24 -24.50 -16.28
CA GLY A 633 3.26 -25.40 -16.82
C GLY A 633 4.39 -25.61 -15.82
N ASN A 634 5.58 -25.08 -16.11
CA ASN A 634 6.74 -25.13 -15.23
C ASN A 634 7.14 -23.79 -14.60
N ASP A 635 6.37 -22.72 -14.80
CA ASP A 635 6.55 -21.41 -14.18
C ASP A 635 5.75 -21.34 -12.87
N LEU A 636 6.45 -21.18 -11.76
CA LEU A 636 5.91 -21.13 -10.41
C LEU A 636 6.23 -19.76 -9.80
N ARG A 637 5.21 -19.09 -9.26
CA ARG A 637 5.36 -17.77 -8.65
C ARG A 637 4.61 -17.68 -7.34
N VAL A 638 5.24 -17.01 -6.38
CA VAL A 638 4.65 -16.74 -5.07
C VAL A 638 4.76 -15.24 -4.80
N TRP A 639 3.64 -14.67 -4.35
CA TRP A 639 3.58 -13.33 -3.79
C TRP A 639 3.09 -13.40 -2.35
N VAL A 640 3.69 -12.58 -1.50
CA VAL A 640 3.22 -12.33 -0.13
C VAL A 640 2.95 -10.84 0.00
N ASN A 641 1.73 -10.49 0.41
CA ASN A 641 1.25 -9.10 0.48
C ASN A 641 1.51 -8.30 -0.81
N GLY A 642 1.37 -8.97 -1.96
CA GLY A 642 1.57 -8.42 -3.29
C GLY A 642 3.03 -8.15 -3.70
N VAL A 643 4.01 -8.50 -2.87
CA VAL A 643 5.45 -8.50 -3.20
C VAL A 643 5.82 -9.86 -3.79
N THR A 644 6.50 -9.90 -4.95
CA THR A 644 7.02 -11.15 -5.50
C THR A 644 8.11 -11.71 -4.59
N THR A 645 7.82 -12.84 -3.92
CA THR A 645 8.80 -13.51 -3.06
C THR A 645 9.63 -14.47 -3.89
N ALA A 646 9.00 -15.38 -4.63
CA ALA A 646 9.69 -16.39 -5.42
C ALA A 646 9.18 -16.44 -6.86
N HIS A 647 10.09 -16.66 -7.82
CA HIS A 647 9.78 -16.97 -9.22
C HIS A 647 10.74 -18.06 -9.69
N LEU A 648 10.19 -19.24 -9.97
CA LEU A 648 10.94 -20.43 -10.33
C LEU A 648 10.41 -21.01 -11.64
N VAL A 649 11.27 -21.10 -12.65
CA VAL A 649 11.04 -21.93 -13.83
C VAL A 649 11.73 -23.27 -13.60
N ASP A 650 10.95 -24.30 -13.28
CA ASP A 650 11.49 -25.62 -12.90
C ASP A 650 11.79 -26.48 -14.15
N ASP A 651 12.97 -27.10 -14.19
CA ASP A 651 13.34 -28.04 -15.27
C ASP A 651 12.76 -29.45 -15.06
N LYS A 652 12.28 -29.74 -13.84
CA LYS A 652 11.71 -31.03 -13.43
C LYS A 652 10.38 -30.82 -12.69
N PRO A 653 9.38 -30.19 -13.34
CA PRO A 653 8.20 -29.73 -12.66
C PRO A 653 7.33 -30.90 -12.16
N LEU A 654 6.73 -30.73 -10.98
CA LEU A 654 5.45 -31.39 -10.71
C LEU A 654 4.38 -30.57 -11.42
N LEU A 655 3.62 -31.23 -12.30
CA LEU A 655 2.60 -30.57 -13.12
C LEU A 655 1.21 -30.62 -12.50
N LYS A 656 1.01 -31.46 -11.48
CA LYS A 656 -0.25 -31.57 -10.77
C LYS A 656 -0.10 -32.11 -9.37
N GLY A 657 -1.08 -31.82 -8.52
CA GLY A 657 -1.18 -32.35 -7.16
C GLY A 657 -2.22 -31.62 -6.33
N PHE A 658 -2.38 -32.00 -5.07
CA PHE A 658 -3.26 -31.33 -4.13
C PHE A 658 -2.63 -30.05 -3.54
N PHE A 659 -3.45 -29.22 -2.91
CA PHE A 659 -2.98 -28.23 -1.93
C PHE A 659 -2.93 -28.85 -0.53
N GLY A 660 -2.07 -28.30 0.34
CA GLY A 660 -2.01 -28.73 1.73
C GLY A 660 -1.63 -27.62 2.70
N LEU A 661 -2.26 -27.57 3.86
CA LEU A 661 -1.96 -26.60 4.92
C LEU A 661 -1.18 -27.29 6.04
N GLN A 662 0.09 -26.94 6.20
CA GLN A 662 1.00 -27.64 7.10
C GLN A 662 0.90 -27.13 8.55
N VAL A 663 0.85 -28.05 9.50
CA VAL A 663 1.29 -27.80 10.88
C VAL A 663 2.58 -28.59 11.09
N HIS A 664 3.70 -27.90 11.25
CA HIS A 664 5.01 -28.55 11.40
C HIS A 664 5.11 -29.33 12.71
N GLY A 665 5.86 -30.43 12.71
CA GLY A 665 6.14 -31.22 13.91
C GLY A 665 6.82 -30.37 14.99
N GLY A 666 6.32 -30.44 16.24
CA GLY A 666 6.79 -29.54 17.29
C GLY A 666 5.99 -29.63 18.58
N LYS A 667 6.35 -28.76 19.55
CA LYS A 667 5.64 -28.58 20.83
C LYS A 667 4.64 -27.43 20.81
N SER A 668 4.73 -26.54 19.82
CA SER A 668 3.92 -25.34 19.65
C SER A 668 3.70 -25.11 18.16
N GLY A 669 2.67 -24.35 17.84
CA GLY A 669 2.32 -23.99 16.47
C GLY A 669 0.81 -23.95 16.32
N ARG A 670 0.29 -22.76 16.06
CA ARG A 670 -1.11 -22.54 15.72
C ARG A 670 -1.18 -21.53 14.58
N PHE A 671 -1.85 -21.92 13.51
CA PHE A 671 -1.93 -21.16 12.27
C PHE A 671 -3.36 -21.05 11.83
N HIS A 672 -3.72 -19.87 11.34
CA HIS A 672 -5.02 -19.61 10.78
C HIS A 672 -4.87 -19.36 9.29
N TRP A 673 -5.67 -20.05 8.48
CA TRP A 673 -5.79 -19.83 7.04
C TRP A 673 -7.20 -19.40 6.72
N LYS A 674 -7.38 -18.28 6.03
CA LYS A 674 -8.68 -17.69 5.78
C LYS A 674 -8.91 -17.51 4.28
N ASN A 675 -10.15 -17.75 3.86
CA ASN A 675 -10.60 -17.62 2.46
C ASN A 675 -9.69 -18.31 1.41
N PRO A 676 -9.33 -19.60 1.55
CA PRO A 676 -8.61 -20.28 0.49
C PRO A 676 -9.49 -20.33 -0.77
N ARG A 677 -8.98 -19.75 -1.86
CA ARG A 677 -9.67 -19.68 -3.15
C ARG A 677 -8.74 -20.08 -4.27
N ILE A 678 -9.32 -20.65 -5.32
CA ILE A 678 -8.60 -21.07 -6.52
C ILE A 678 -9.24 -20.51 -7.77
N ARG A 679 -8.43 -20.33 -8.80
CA ARG A 679 -8.85 -20.17 -10.18
C ARG A 679 -8.04 -21.12 -11.05
N ARG A 680 -8.71 -21.92 -11.87
CA ARG A 680 -8.07 -22.81 -12.86
C ARG A 680 -7.69 -22.01 -14.10
N LEU A 681 -6.51 -22.26 -14.68
CA LEU A 681 -5.99 -21.54 -15.85
C LEU A 681 -6.26 -22.28 -17.16
#